data_AF-A0A7X1B0E7-F1
#
_entry.id   AF-A0A7X1B0E7-F1
#
_cell.length_a   1.000
_cell.length_b   1.000
_cell.length_c   1.000
_cell.angle_alpha   90.00
_cell.angle_beta   90.00
_cell.angle_gamma   90.00
#
_symmetry.space_group_name_H-M   'P 1'
#
loop_
_entity.id
_entity.type
_entity.pdbx_description
1 polymer ?
#
loop_
_entity_poly.entity_id
_entity_poly.type
_entity_poly.pdbx_seq_one_letter_code
_entity_poly.pdbx_strand_id
1 'polypeptide(L)'
;MNPAKQTLFLSPNGNDQWTGRRSAPNEDRSDGPMATLSAVQEAARRLRKETGKAAQVSVAHGRYPLDRPLTFTPADNGQVWSAAPGARPVFSGGRILSGWTVGEHAGREAWVLDLPEVAKGQWHFTQLWVNGRRRERPCLPKTGFHTFAGMDGQPNSGFAWNQGPTRAEFRPGDIRAFRNLEEVELVAYQLWFDTHHRIQSVDETRNVVHFRQPSLGSLLEQSGEPARYRLINVFEALSEPGEWYLDRTTGRLTYLPMPGETVENTKVVAPRLSECLRFQSTKSEVVADIRLENLAFAHTQWTRSPDHVGSIQAAFDVPGSVVFDRAENCVLFGCEIAHCAGYGVEMLTGCHRNMIASCTIRDLGGGGIKIGHESLEVHEPAVGENLEGSNRRMAATVADCNIHDGGCIYPSAIGIWIGNAGMNRIQHNAIHHFTYTGISFGWVWGYAASSRGCDNRIEYNHIHHINHGRWLSDNGGIYSLGLQSGSKVVGNHIHDIACHHYGGWGLYPDEGSSGILYENNCVHDIQFAGMSIHYGRFLTFQNNIFARMDRAMLGLGREDLSCANRFERNILWFDRDNLGEGADRPASTHATARNVVWNAAGCEGVRWPLGTLTAEQMAGRWLESLELDPLFTNPTGGDFTLREDSPAYDLGFQTFDGHRAGPRQKASMPVSFTDYSLPEAEPIAVAVAGVELDKVIEEENGRRVEAMLRVRNVSELPVSGVYQVLGSGADGRRWEGESLAVELLPGATVELRSSFVVPSDARRFWLMACGDETNLFSGATLVNIPETVPVPALKTWTIPESEDEWISSLADGTSVERSQAGTQILRARVAISGGDQLCLVGEITDPKPVLNEHQPWNGSSLELFLAPETGKEMRRSFNFVLLPPVEDGVAVFRGLRGSSVPEGAIFSTAAAEGVWRFALRMPLSGLEIAPAADGFRMDLIVNATATVAGQNHLRLPIWGSDTRSNLTNSAFLARVKCL
;
A
#
# COMPACT_ATOMS: atom_id res chain seq x y z
N MET A 1 -30.36 -34.21 -7.29
CA MET A 1 -30.46 -33.86 -8.72
C MET A 1 -31.28 -32.57 -8.84
N ASN A 2 -30.63 -31.44 -9.12
CA ASN A 2 -31.34 -30.17 -9.33
C ASN A 2 -32.09 -30.28 -10.68
N PRO A 3 -33.38 -29.90 -10.79
CA PRO A 3 -34.08 -29.95 -12.07
C PRO A 3 -33.32 -29.11 -13.10
N ALA A 4 -33.12 -29.66 -14.31
CA ALA A 4 -32.36 -29.01 -15.37
C ALA A 4 -32.82 -27.55 -15.55
N LYS A 5 -31.87 -26.60 -15.48
CA LYS A 5 -32.14 -25.18 -15.75
C LYS A 5 -32.62 -25.07 -17.20
N GLN A 6 -33.63 -24.23 -17.44
CA GLN A 6 -34.09 -23.99 -18.81
C GLN A 6 -33.11 -23.05 -19.52
N THR A 7 -32.69 -23.45 -20.72
CA THR A 7 -31.72 -22.70 -21.52
C THR A 7 -32.40 -21.64 -22.39
N LEU A 8 -31.85 -20.44 -22.35
CA LEU A 8 -32.15 -19.33 -23.27
C LEU A 8 -30.91 -19.07 -24.14
N PHE A 9 -31.11 -18.72 -25.40
CA PHE A 9 -30.04 -18.51 -26.38
C PHE A 9 -29.98 -17.06 -26.82
N LEU A 10 -28.77 -16.51 -26.84
CA LEU A 10 -28.46 -15.14 -27.28
C LEU A 10 -27.53 -15.21 -28.49
N SER A 11 -27.86 -14.51 -29.58
CA SER A 11 -27.07 -14.47 -30.82
C SER A 11 -27.13 -13.10 -31.49
N PRO A 12 -26.03 -12.57 -32.08
CA PRO A 12 -26.07 -11.29 -32.78
C PRO A 12 -27.01 -11.29 -33.99
N ASN A 13 -27.30 -12.48 -34.55
CA ASN A 13 -28.23 -12.68 -35.66
C ASN A 13 -29.64 -13.12 -35.19
N GLY A 14 -29.93 -12.97 -33.90
CA GLY A 14 -31.21 -13.33 -33.29
C GLY A 14 -32.33 -12.32 -33.57
N ASN A 15 -33.47 -12.52 -32.90
CA ASN A 15 -34.60 -11.59 -32.90
C ASN A 15 -35.25 -11.56 -31.50
N ASP A 16 -35.42 -10.37 -30.93
CA ASP A 16 -35.97 -10.18 -29.58
C ASP A 16 -37.46 -10.53 -29.47
N GLN A 17 -38.16 -10.72 -30.59
CA GLN A 17 -39.53 -11.24 -30.62
C GLN A 17 -39.61 -12.77 -30.49
N TRP A 18 -38.48 -13.47 -30.59
CA TRP A 18 -38.44 -14.93 -30.43
C TRP A 18 -38.37 -15.34 -28.95
N THR A 19 -38.70 -16.60 -28.67
CA THR A 19 -38.72 -17.12 -27.30
C THR A 19 -37.33 -17.29 -26.69
N GLY A 20 -36.29 -17.34 -27.54
CA GLY A 20 -34.92 -17.65 -27.13
C GLY A 20 -34.72 -19.10 -26.70
N ARG A 21 -35.69 -20.00 -26.87
CA ARG A 21 -35.57 -21.41 -26.43
C ARG A 21 -34.86 -22.32 -27.44
N ARG A 22 -34.47 -21.78 -28.60
CA ARG A 22 -33.77 -22.48 -29.68
C ARG A 22 -32.43 -21.81 -29.97
N SER A 23 -31.39 -22.62 -30.19
CA SER A 23 -30.05 -22.14 -30.53
C SER A 23 -29.94 -21.59 -31.95
N ALA A 24 -30.87 -21.96 -32.83
CA ALA A 24 -30.97 -21.51 -34.22
C ALA A 24 -32.42 -21.21 -34.59
N PRO A 25 -32.67 -20.34 -35.60
CA PRO A 25 -34.01 -20.12 -36.13
C PRO A 25 -34.65 -21.42 -36.60
N ASN A 26 -35.96 -21.60 -36.38
CA ASN A 26 -36.74 -22.64 -37.05
C ASN A 26 -36.93 -22.34 -38.54
N GLU A 27 -37.40 -23.33 -39.31
CA GLU A 27 -37.47 -23.26 -40.78
C GLU A 27 -38.29 -22.07 -41.30
N ASP A 28 -39.40 -21.74 -40.63
CA ASP A 28 -40.28 -20.61 -40.93
C ASP A 28 -39.84 -19.29 -40.27
N ARG A 29 -38.73 -19.30 -39.51
CA ARG A 29 -38.16 -18.15 -38.77
C ARG A 29 -39.14 -17.48 -37.80
N SER A 30 -40.10 -18.24 -37.28
CA SER A 30 -41.03 -17.79 -36.25
C SER A 30 -40.47 -17.83 -34.82
N ASP A 31 -39.39 -18.58 -34.59
CA ASP A 31 -38.70 -18.70 -33.29
C ASP A 31 -37.20 -18.99 -33.46
N GLY A 32 -36.39 -18.69 -32.44
CA GLY A 32 -34.93 -18.76 -32.49
C GLY A 32 -34.25 -18.08 -31.29
N PRO A 33 -32.94 -17.76 -31.38
CA PRO A 33 -32.22 -17.06 -30.31
C PRO A 33 -32.60 -15.56 -30.23
N MET A 34 -32.60 -14.99 -29.03
CA MET A 34 -32.79 -13.53 -28.84
C MET A 34 -31.57 -12.75 -29.35
N ALA A 35 -31.75 -11.48 -29.72
CA ALA A 35 -30.71 -10.63 -30.29
C ALA A 35 -29.94 -9.84 -29.23
N THR A 36 -30.65 -9.33 -28.21
CA THR A 36 -30.09 -8.37 -27.24
C THR A 36 -29.97 -8.93 -25.83
N LEU A 37 -29.02 -8.36 -25.09
CA LEU A 37 -28.79 -8.64 -23.67
C LEU A 37 -30.02 -8.34 -22.81
N SER A 38 -30.68 -7.21 -23.05
CA SER A 38 -31.86 -6.80 -22.29
C SER A 38 -33.01 -7.79 -22.50
N ALA A 39 -33.28 -8.21 -23.74
CA ALA A 39 -34.34 -9.17 -24.02
C ALA A 39 -34.10 -10.51 -23.32
N VAL A 40 -32.88 -11.07 -23.40
CA VAL A 40 -32.57 -12.36 -22.77
C VAL A 40 -32.59 -12.28 -21.24
N GLN A 41 -32.16 -11.17 -20.64
CA GLN A 41 -32.20 -10.96 -19.19
C GLN A 41 -33.65 -10.82 -18.70
N GLU A 42 -34.49 -10.07 -19.40
CA GLU A 42 -35.92 -9.95 -19.08
C GLU A 42 -36.64 -11.30 -19.21
N ALA A 43 -36.32 -12.08 -20.23
CA ALA A 43 -36.83 -13.43 -20.40
C ALA A 43 -36.38 -14.37 -19.26
N ALA A 44 -35.13 -14.26 -18.81
CA ALA A 44 -34.61 -15.03 -17.67
C ALA A 44 -35.33 -14.67 -16.37
N ARG A 45 -35.56 -13.38 -16.11
CA ARG A 45 -36.32 -12.90 -14.94
C ARG A 45 -37.77 -13.35 -14.99
N ARG A 46 -38.41 -13.29 -16.17
CA ARG A 46 -39.78 -13.78 -16.38
C ARG A 46 -39.88 -15.28 -16.12
N LEU A 47 -38.95 -16.07 -16.66
CA LEU A 47 -38.87 -17.51 -16.42
C LEU A 47 -38.77 -17.83 -14.92
N ARG A 48 -37.94 -17.10 -14.17
CA ARG A 48 -37.81 -17.27 -12.71
C ARG A 48 -39.12 -16.95 -12.00
N LYS A 49 -39.81 -15.88 -12.39
CA LYS A 49 -41.11 -15.51 -11.82
C LYS A 49 -42.20 -16.56 -12.10
N GLU A 50 -42.19 -17.16 -13.28
CA GLU A 50 -43.19 -18.14 -13.72
C GLU A 50 -42.94 -19.55 -13.14
N THR A 51 -41.68 -19.94 -12.99
CA THR A 51 -41.31 -21.35 -12.69
C THR A 51 -40.56 -21.54 -11.38
N GLY A 52 -40.11 -20.46 -10.75
CA GLY A 52 -39.20 -20.50 -9.60
C GLY A 52 -37.75 -20.89 -9.95
N LYS A 53 -37.45 -21.21 -11.22
CA LYS A 53 -36.13 -21.70 -11.65
C LYS A 53 -35.29 -20.59 -12.28
N ALA A 54 -34.01 -20.53 -11.94
CA ALA A 54 -33.06 -19.65 -12.60
C ALA A 54 -32.71 -20.16 -14.02
N ALA A 55 -32.49 -19.23 -14.95
CA ALA A 55 -32.14 -19.55 -16.33
C ALA A 55 -30.67 -19.96 -16.49
N GLN A 56 -30.41 -20.74 -17.55
CA GLN A 56 -29.08 -20.83 -18.17
C GLN A 56 -29.12 -20.05 -19.48
N VAL A 57 -28.15 -19.18 -19.73
CA VAL A 57 -28.05 -18.39 -20.95
C VAL A 57 -26.84 -18.86 -21.74
N SER A 58 -27.06 -19.36 -22.95
CA SER A 58 -26.00 -19.75 -23.88
C SER A 58 -25.79 -18.64 -24.91
N VAL A 59 -24.55 -18.14 -24.97
CA VAL A 59 -24.19 -16.97 -25.78
C VAL A 59 -23.41 -17.41 -27.02
N ALA A 60 -23.96 -17.15 -28.21
CA ALA A 60 -23.33 -17.50 -29.48
C ALA A 60 -22.06 -16.67 -29.76
N HIS A 61 -21.30 -17.09 -30.76
CA HIS A 61 -20.11 -16.35 -31.19
C HIS A 61 -20.50 -14.96 -31.71
N GLY A 62 -19.77 -13.94 -31.29
CA GLY A 62 -19.90 -12.61 -31.86
C GLY A 62 -19.58 -11.50 -30.87
N ARG A 63 -19.78 -10.27 -31.34
CA ARG A 63 -19.60 -9.05 -30.54
C ARG A 63 -20.95 -8.49 -30.15
N TYR A 64 -21.10 -8.19 -28.87
CA TYR A 64 -22.29 -7.63 -28.25
C TYR A 64 -21.94 -6.22 -27.74
N PRO A 65 -22.23 -5.16 -28.53
CA PRO A 65 -22.02 -3.79 -28.06
C PRO A 65 -22.94 -3.49 -26.87
N LEU A 66 -22.38 -2.82 -25.86
CA LEU A 66 -23.10 -2.36 -24.68
C LEU A 66 -23.42 -0.88 -24.84
N ASP A 67 -24.70 -0.52 -24.74
CA ASP A 67 -25.18 0.86 -24.60
C ASP A 67 -25.17 1.32 -23.13
N ARG A 68 -25.24 0.37 -22.20
CA ARG A 68 -25.07 0.50 -20.75
C ARG A 68 -24.45 -0.77 -20.18
N PRO A 69 -23.87 -0.74 -18.95
CA PRO A 69 -23.32 -1.94 -18.33
C PRO A 69 -24.35 -3.08 -18.24
N LEU A 70 -23.90 -4.33 -18.40
CA LEU A 70 -24.71 -5.50 -18.07
C LEU A 70 -24.84 -5.57 -16.55
N THR A 71 -26.05 -5.29 -16.03
CA THR A 71 -26.28 -5.25 -14.58
C THR A 71 -27.08 -6.46 -14.12
N PHE A 72 -26.51 -7.23 -13.20
CA PHE A 72 -27.22 -8.27 -12.46
C PHE A 72 -27.71 -7.73 -11.12
N THR A 73 -28.98 -7.99 -10.79
CA THR A 73 -29.60 -7.58 -9.52
C THR A 73 -30.10 -8.82 -8.77
N PRO A 74 -30.66 -8.69 -7.55
CA PRO A 74 -31.24 -9.84 -6.84
C PRO A 74 -32.31 -10.61 -7.65
N ALA A 75 -32.94 -9.96 -8.63
CA ALA A 75 -33.86 -10.60 -9.58
C ALA A 75 -33.18 -11.67 -10.45
N ASP A 76 -31.86 -11.62 -10.59
CA ASP A 76 -31.05 -12.51 -11.43
C ASP A 76 -30.33 -13.62 -10.66
N ASN A 77 -30.50 -13.71 -9.34
CA ASN A 77 -29.82 -14.70 -8.52
C ASN A 77 -30.00 -16.14 -9.05
N GLY A 78 -28.91 -16.91 -9.05
CA GLY A 78 -28.85 -18.28 -9.53
C GLY A 78 -28.67 -18.46 -11.05
N GLN A 79 -28.64 -17.37 -11.84
CA GLN A 79 -28.43 -17.47 -13.29
C GLN A 79 -27.02 -17.95 -13.66
N VAL A 80 -26.91 -18.66 -14.78
CA VAL A 80 -25.63 -19.06 -15.38
C VAL A 80 -25.58 -18.55 -16.80
N TRP A 81 -24.55 -17.81 -17.16
CA TRP A 81 -24.31 -17.37 -18.53
C TRP A 81 -23.01 -17.99 -19.03
N SER A 82 -23.06 -18.67 -20.17
CA SER A 82 -21.90 -19.34 -20.73
C SER A 82 -21.79 -19.12 -22.24
N ALA A 83 -20.57 -19.05 -22.75
CA ALA A 83 -20.36 -19.15 -24.19
C ALA A 83 -20.91 -20.49 -24.72
N ALA A 84 -21.53 -20.48 -25.89
CA ALA A 84 -21.83 -21.70 -26.63
C ALA A 84 -20.51 -22.46 -26.94
N PRO A 85 -20.54 -23.78 -27.12
CA PRO A 85 -19.33 -24.56 -27.41
C PRO A 85 -18.52 -23.97 -28.58
N GLY A 86 -17.23 -23.66 -28.33
CA GLY A 86 -16.32 -23.06 -29.31
C GLY A 86 -16.56 -21.57 -29.62
N ALA A 87 -17.60 -20.95 -29.06
CA ALA A 87 -17.88 -19.54 -29.22
C ALA A 87 -16.91 -18.66 -28.42
N ARG A 88 -16.73 -17.42 -28.88
CA ARG A 88 -15.94 -16.37 -28.20
C ARG A 88 -16.76 -15.08 -28.16
N PRO A 89 -17.81 -15.02 -27.32
CA PRO A 89 -18.65 -13.82 -27.19
C PRO A 89 -17.89 -12.69 -26.52
N VAL A 90 -17.95 -11.49 -27.10
CA VAL A 90 -17.31 -10.27 -26.57
C VAL A 90 -18.37 -9.22 -26.26
N PHE A 91 -18.61 -8.98 -24.97
CA PHE A 91 -19.37 -7.83 -24.47
C PHE A 91 -18.47 -6.61 -24.46
N SER A 92 -18.83 -5.60 -25.25
CA SER A 92 -17.93 -4.47 -25.44
C SER A 92 -18.59 -3.14 -25.13
N GLY A 93 -18.01 -2.43 -24.16
CA GLY A 93 -18.34 -1.04 -23.84
C GLY A 93 -17.82 -0.02 -24.85
N GLY A 94 -17.29 -0.47 -26.01
CA GLY A 94 -16.72 0.40 -27.04
C GLY A 94 -17.54 0.47 -28.32
N ARG A 95 -17.26 1.49 -29.13
CA ARG A 95 -17.80 1.71 -30.46
C ARG A 95 -16.73 1.48 -31.52
N ILE A 96 -17.06 0.71 -32.55
CA ILE A 96 -16.22 0.58 -33.75
C ILE A 96 -16.35 1.88 -34.54
N LEU A 97 -15.21 2.48 -34.88
CA LEU A 97 -15.11 3.69 -35.68
C LEU A 97 -14.95 3.34 -37.16
N SER A 98 -15.71 4.02 -38.02
CA SER A 98 -15.71 3.83 -39.47
C SER A 98 -15.94 5.18 -40.16
N GLY A 99 -15.78 5.25 -41.48
CA GLY A 99 -15.92 6.50 -42.24
C GLY A 99 -14.67 7.38 -42.22
N TRP A 100 -13.49 6.76 -42.09
CA TRP A 100 -12.21 7.46 -42.09
C TRP A 100 -11.93 8.12 -43.44
N THR A 101 -11.38 9.33 -43.40
CA THR A 101 -10.79 10.00 -44.56
C THR A 101 -9.28 9.90 -44.46
N VAL A 102 -8.62 9.50 -45.55
CA VAL A 102 -7.16 9.43 -45.62
C VAL A 102 -6.62 10.82 -45.99
N GLY A 103 -5.64 11.29 -45.24
CA GLY A 103 -4.93 12.55 -45.45
C GLY A 103 -3.47 12.41 -45.04
N GLU A 104 -2.86 13.54 -44.67
CA GLU A 104 -1.45 13.60 -44.26
C GLU A 104 -1.32 14.41 -42.96
N HIS A 105 -0.45 13.96 -42.05
CA HIS A 105 0.00 14.70 -40.89
C HIS A 105 1.49 14.48 -40.67
N ALA A 106 2.24 15.56 -40.48
CA ALA A 106 3.69 15.53 -40.25
C ALA A 106 4.48 14.67 -41.28
N GLY A 107 4.09 14.73 -42.56
CA GLY A 107 4.75 13.96 -43.63
C GLY A 107 4.39 12.47 -43.66
N ARG A 108 3.34 12.04 -42.94
CA ARG A 108 2.86 10.66 -42.89
C ARG A 108 1.39 10.59 -43.27
N GLU A 109 0.98 9.45 -43.83
CA GLU A 109 -0.44 9.13 -43.96
C GLU A 109 -1.12 9.25 -42.59
N ALA A 110 -2.30 9.87 -42.57
CA ALA A 110 -3.11 10.03 -41.39
C ALA A 110 -4.57 9.71 -41.73
N TRP A 111 -5.24 8.96 -40.85
CA TRP A 111 -6.67 8.73 -40.94
C TRP A 111 -7.39 9.73 -40.05
N VAL A 112 -8.36 10.42 -40.62
CA VAL A 112 -9.11 11.48 -39.95
C VAL A 112 -10.59 11.09 -39.87
N LEU A 113 -11.19 11.27 -38.71
CA LEU A 113 -12.61 11.08 -38.48
C LEU A 113 -13.16 12.23 -37.64
N ASP A 114 -14.18 12.92 -38.15
CA ASP A 114 -14.89 13.95 -37.39
C ASP A 114 -15.99 13.29 -36.55
N LEU A 115 -16.00 13.56 -35.24
CA LEU A 115 -16.93 13.04 -34.24
C LEU A 115 -17.72 14.21 -33.61
N PRO A 116 -18.86 14.61 -34.20
CA PRO A 116 -19.63 15.77 -33.73
C PRO A 116 -20.07 15.67 -32.26
N GLU A 117 -20.33 14.47 -31.74
CA GLU A 117 -20.65 14.25 -30.33
C GLU A 117 -19.48 14.61 -29.39
N VAL A 118 -18.23 14.50 -29.85
CA VAL A 118 -17.05 14.90 -29.07
C VAL A 118 -16.98 16.44 -29.02
N ALA A 119 -17.16 17.11 -30.16
CA ALA A 119 -17.19 18.57 -30.23
C ALA A 119 -18.29 19.20 -29.36
N LYS A 120 -19.40 18.47 -29.17
CA LYS A 120 -20.52 18.85 -28.29
C LYS A 120 -20.32 18.48 -26.82
N GLY A 121 -19.19 17.87 -26.46
CA GLY A 121 -18.91 17.41 -25.10
C GLY A 121 -19.73 16.20 -24.64
N GLN A 122 -20.42 15.50 -25.55
CA GLN A 122 -21.28 14.34 -25.25
C GLN A 122 -20.51 13.03 -25.20
N TRP A 123 -19.29 13.00 -25.72
CA TRP A 123 -18.41 11.84 -25.66
C TRP A 123 -16.96 12.27 -25.47
N HIS A 124 -16.28 11.59 -24.55
CA HIS A 124 -14.86 11.77 -24.28
C HIS A 124 -14.21 10.41 -24.07
N PHE A 125 -13.06 10.19 -24.71
CA PHE A 125 -12.25 9.00 -24.51
C PHE A 125 -10.76 9.32 -24.64
N THR A 126 -9.93 8.55 -23.92
CA THR A 126 -8.48 8.70 -23.86
C THR A 126 -7.77 7.38 -24.19
N GLN A 127 -8.49 6.41 -24.75
CA GLN A 127 -7.95 5.13 -25.24
C GLN A 127 -8.53 4.85 -26.61
N LEU A 128 -7.70 4.23 -27.43
CA LEU A 128 -8.06 3.74 -28.76
C LEU A 128 -7.43 2.37 -28.92
N TRP A 129 -8.20 1.40 -29.40
CA TRP A 129 -7.68 0.08 -29.75
C TRP A 129 -7.79 -0.14 -31.23
N VAL A 130 -6.71 -0.59 -31.84
CA VAL A 130 -6.64 -0.88 -33.28
C VAL A 130 -6.22 -2.33 -33.46
N ASN A 131 -7.09 -3.12 -34.10
CA ASN A 131 -6.91 -4.57 -34.25
C ASN A 131 -6.60 -5.30 -32.92
N GLY A 132 -7.26 -4.87 -31.84
CA GLY A 132 -7.09 -5.46 -30.50
C GLY A 132 -5.81 -5.07 -29.78
N ARG A 133 -5.08 -4.05 -30.24
CA ARG A 133 -3.91 -3.48 -29.55
C ARG A 133 -4.19 -2.05 -29.12
N ARG A 134 -3.82 -1.68 -27.89
CA ARG A 134 -3.87 -0.30 -27.40
C ARG A 134 -2.95 0.56 -28.27
N ARG A 135 -3.42 1.76 -28.60
CA ARG A 135 -2.66 2.79 -29.31
C ARG A 135 -2.37 3.95 -28.37
N GLU A 136 -1.16 4.47 -28.49
CA GLU A 136 -0.64 5.49 -27.60
C GLU A 136 -1.11 6.89 -28.02
N ARG A 137 -1.37 7.72 -27.01
CA ARG A 137 -1.54 9.17 -27.23
C ARG A 137 -0.15 9.78 -27.42
N PRO A 138 -0.01 10.84 -28.23
CA PRO A 138 1.30 11.45 -28.48
C PRO A 138 1.89 11.97 -27.18
N CYS A 139 3.15 11.61 -26.95
CA CYS A 139 3.83 11.83 -25.68
C CYS A 139 5.21 12.47 -25.86
N LEU A 140 5.61 13.30 -24.88
CA LEU A 140 6.96 13.83 -24.73
C LEU A 140 7.56 13.45 -23.35
N PRO A 141 8.83 13.00 -23.30
CA PRO A 141 9.65 12.72 -24.46
C PRO A 141 9.13 11.45 -25.16
N LYS A 142 9.53 11.25 -26.42
CA LYS A 142 9.15 10.04 -27.18
C LYS A 142 9.55 8.76 -26.47
N THR A 143 10.71 8.78 -25.82
CA THR A 143 11.25 7.66 -25.06
C THR A 143 11.74 8.14 -23.69
N GLY A 144 11.46 7.37 -22.64
CA GLY A 144 11.90 7.69 -21.28
C GLY A 144 11.09 8.81 -20.63
N PHE A 145 11.77 9.66 -19.87
CA PHE A 145 11.17 10.69 -19.03
C PHE A 145 11.94 12.00 -19.13
N HIS A 146 11.23 13.12 -18.99
CA HIS A 146 11.86 14.38 -18.56
C HIS A 146 12.09 14.34 -17.04
N THR A 147 12.86 15.30 -16.54
CA THR A 147 13.08 15.51 -15.11
C THR A 147 12.86 16.99 -14.83
N PHE A 148 12.13 17.32 -13.78
CA PHE A 148 11.99 18.71 -13.36
C PHE A 148 13.37 19.32 -13.05
N ALA A 149 13.52 20.62 -13.27
CA ALA A 149 14.74 21.37 -12.95
C ALA A 149 14.73 21.87 -11.49
N GLY A 150 13.55 22.05 -10.91
CA GLY A 150 13.35 22.62 -9.58
C GLY A 150 11.88 22.94 -9.32
N MET A 151 11.58 23.53 -8.15
CA MET A 151 10.20 23.81 -7.71
C MET A 151 9.89 25.32 -7.66
N ASP A 152 10.61 26.15 -8.40
CA ASP A 152 10.46 27.62 -8.45
C ASP A 152 10.45 28.26 -7.04
N GLY A 153 11.42 27.84 -6.22
CA GLY A 153 11.58 28.30 -4.83
C GLY A 153 10.46 27.86 -3.88
N GLN A 154 9.50 27.03 -4.31
CA GLN A 154 8.49 26.49 -3.42
C GLN A 154 9.11 25.49 -2.46
N PRO A 155 8.61 25.44 -1.23
CA PRO A 155 9.23 24.62 -0.22
C PRO A 155 8.81 23.14 -0.34
N ASN A 156 9.69 22.24 0.08
CA ASN A 156 9.44 20.80 0.07
C ASN A 156 8.25 20.45 1.00
N SER A 157 7.13 20.01 0.44
CA SER A 157 5.93 19.61 1.18
C SER A 157 6.03 18.22 1.82
N GLY A 158 7.06 17.42 1.48
CA GLY A 158 7.17 16.02 1.89
C GLY A 158 5.90 15.23 1.58
N PHE A 159 5.35 14.60 2.62
CA PHE A 159 4.11 13.81 2.59
C PHE A 159 2.88 14.61 3.07
N ALA A 160 2.89 15.94 2.99
CA ALA A 160 1.70 16.75 3.20
C ALA A 160 0.75 16.57 2.00
N TRP A 161 -0.05 15.50 2.04
CA TRP A 161 -0.90 15.07 0.94
C TRP A 161 -1.84 16.18 0.47
N ASN A 162 -1.95 16.35 -0.85
CA ASN A 162 -2.72 17.41 -1.52
C ASN A 162 -2.23 18.84 -1.25
N GLN A 163 -1.04 19.00 -0.66
CA GLN A 163 -0.41 20.30 -0.37
C GLN A 163 0.96 20.42 -1.06
N GLY A 164 1.16 19.71 -2.16
CA GLY A 164 2.37 19.77 -2.95
C GLY A 164 2.55 21.08 -3.75
N PRO A 165 3.65 21.20 -4.50
CA PRO A 165 3.89 22.35 -5.36
C PRO A 165 2.74 22.58 -6.35
N THR A 166 2.45 23.86 -6.61
CA THR A 166 1.43 24.31 -7.60
C THR A 166 2.02 24.59 -8.97
N ARG A 167 3.35 24.51 -9.07
CA ARG A 167 4.14 24.75 -10.27
C ARG A 167 5.51 24.09 -10.13
N ALA A 168 6.22 23.91 -11.23
CA ALA A 168 7.58 23.38 -11.25
C ALA A 168 8.40 24.00 -12.37
N GLU A 169 9.71 24.02 -12.22
CA GLU A 169 10.65 24.40 -13.26
C GLU A 169 10.93 23.21 -14.18
N PHE A 170 10.94 23.44 -15.48
CA PHE A 170 11.29 22.46 -16.51
C PHE A 170 12.57 22.86 -17.24
N ARG A 171 13.21 21.94 -17.98
CA ARG A 171 14.40 22.28 -18.77
C ARG A 171 14.01 22.97 -20.08
N PRO A 172 14.78 23.94 -20.59
CA PRO A 172 14.44 24.66 -21.81
C PRO A 172 14.03 23.74 -22.98
N GLY A 173 12.84 23.96 -23.51
CA GLY A 173 12.27 23.19 -24.63
C GLY A 173 11.44 21.97 -24.25
N ASP A 174 11.43 21.53 -22.99
CA ASP A 174 10.61 20.38 -22.56
C ASP A 174 9.11 20.70 -22.62
N ILE A 175 8.72 21.90 -22.18
CA ILE A 175 7.33 22.38 -22.15
C ILE A 175 7.24 23.71 -22.90
N ARG A 176 6.17 23.90 -23.66
CA ARG A 176 5.80 25.16 -24.33
C ARG A 176 4.30 25.36 -24.29
N ALA A 177 3.80 26.48 -24.80
CA ALA A 177 2.38 26.73 -25.00
C ALA A 177 1.80 25.85 -26.13
N PHE A 178 1.68 24.55 -25.88
CA PHE A 178 1.12 23.56 -26.81
C PHE A 178 -0.34 23.87 -27.15
N ARG A 179 -0.77 23.41 -28.33
CA ARG A 179 -2.19 23.43 -28.72
C ARG A 179 -3.04 22.67 -27.70
N ASN A 180 -4.18 23.26 -27.33
CA ASN A 180 -5.10 22.72 -26.33
C ASN A 180 -4.39 22.42 -24.99
N LEU A 181 -3.59 23.37 -24.49
CA LEU A 181 -2.71 23.22 -23.33
C LEU A 181 -3.38 22.58 -22.11
N GLU A 182 -4.61 22.97 -21.78
CA GLU A 182 -5.36 22.43 -20.64
C GLU A 182 -5.74 20.93 -20.79
N GLU A 183 -5.69 20.40 -22.02
CA GLU A 183 -5.92 18.98 -22.33
C GLU A 183 -4.62 18.16 -22.36
N VAL A 184 -3.45 18.80 -22.28
CA VAL A 184 -2.17 18.13 -22.04
C VAL A 184 -2.14 17.66 -20.60
N GLU A 185 -1.70 16.42 -20.41
CA GLU A 185 -1.60 15.77 -19.12
C GLU A 185 -0.13 15.60 -18.77
N LEU A 186 0.33 16.27 -17.73
CA LEU A 186 1.65 16.03 -17.18
C LEU A 186 1.53 14.95 -16.10
N VAL A 187 2.16 13.80 -16.33
CA VAL A 187 2.24 12.73 -15.32
C VAL A 187 3.61 12.77 -14.69
N ALA A 188 3.67 13.10 -13.41
CA ALA A 188 4.90 13.04 -12.62
C ALA A 188 4.95 11.73 -11.83
N TYR A 189 6.08 11.05 -11.91
CA TYR A 189 6.37 9.78 -11.27
C TYR A 189 7.28 10.05 -10.08
N GLN A 190 6.78 9.77 -8.88
CA GLN A 190 7.45 10.14 -7.64
C GLN A 190 7.32 8.98 -6.64
N LEU A 191 8.45 8.46 -6.15
CA LEU A 191 8.45 7.41 -5.13
C LEU A 191 7.57 6.23 -5.59
N TRP A 192 6.53 5.87 -4.84
CA TRP A 192 5.58 4.79 -5.12
C TRP A 192 4.26 5.23 -5.77
N PHE A 193 4.11 6.51 -6.12
CA PHE A 193 2.87 7.05 -6.66
C PHE A 193 3.09 7.90 -7.92
N ASP A 194 2.01 8.07 -8.68
CA ASP A 194 1.95 8.95 -9.84
C ASP A 194 1.00 10.12 -9.55
N THR A 195 1.31 11.29 -10.11
CA THR A 195 0.45 12.47 -10.05
C THR A 195 0.16 12.99 -11.44
N HIS A 196 -1.12 13.15 -11.74
CA HIS A 196 -1.66 13.50 -13.04
C HIS A 196 -2.15 14.95 -13.02
N HIS A 197 -1.43 15.82 -13.72
CA HIS A 197 -1.64 17.26 -13.73
C HIS A 197 -2.22 17.75 -15.04
N ARG A 198 -3.21 18.65 -14.94
CA ARG A 198 -3.58 19.53 -16.05
C ARG A 198 -2.75 20.80 -16.00
N ILE A 199 -2.23 21.21 -17.14
CA ILE A 199 -1.43 22.43 -17.26
C ILE A 199 -2.36 23.63 -17.31
N GLN A 200 -2.22 24.54 -16.35
CA GLN A 200 -2.97 25.79 -16.29
C GLN A 200 -2.31 26.87 -17.17
N SER A 201 -0.99 27.02 -17.06
CA SER A 201 -0.21 27.98 -17.86
C SER A 201 1.27 27.61 -17.88
N VAL A 202 2.02 28.20 -18.81
CA VAL A 202 3.46 28.00 -18.97
C VAL A 202 4.12 29.36 -19.12
N ASP A 203 5.16 29.63 -18.32
CA ASP A 203 6.10 30.73 -18.52
C ASP A 203 7.36 30.18 -19.19
N GLU A 204 7.45 30.32 -20.51
CA GLU A 204 8.60 29.84 -21.30
C GLU A 204 9.86 30.68 -21.08
N THR A 205 9.75 31.90 -20.54
CA THR A 205 10.92 32.74 -20.26
C THR A 205 11.62 32.27 -19.00
N ARG A 206 10.85 31.89 -17.98
CA ARG A 206 11.35 31.36 -16.71
C ARG A 206 11.47 29.82 -16.70
N ASN A 207 10.94 29.15 -17.72
CA ASN A 207 10.77 27.70 -17.79
C ASN A 207 9.95 27.15 -16.60
N VAL A 208 8.81 27.76 -16.31
CA VAL A 208 7.92 27.35 -15.21
C VAL A 208 6.58 26.89 -15.74
N VAL A 209 6.12 25.71 -15.33
CA VAL A 209 4.79 25.18 -15.62
C VAL A 209 3.90 25.32 -14.39
N HIS A 210 2.70 25.86 -14.56
CA HIS A 210 1.70 25.98 -13.51
C HIS A 210 0.64 24.89 -13.65
N PHE A 211 0.34 24.22 -12.53
CA PHE A 211 -0.67 23.16 -12.47
C PHE A 211 -2.02 23.72 -12.08
N ARG A 212 -3.10 23.10 -12.57
CA ARG A 212 -4.47 23.45 -12.17
C ARG A 212 -4.74 23.14 -10.69
N GLN A 213 -4.15 22.06 -10.18
CA GLN A 213 -4.24 21.64 -8.78
C GLN A 213 -2.83 21.46 -8.20
N PRO A 214 -2.65 21.65 -6.88
CA PRO A 214 -1.42 21.27 -6.20
C PRO A 214 -1.07 19.80 -6.44
N SER A 215 0.22 19.48 -6.50
CA SER A 215 0.67 18.08 -6.51
C SER A 215 0.26 17.34 -5.24
N LEU A 216 0.12 16.02 -5.37
CA LEU A 216 -0.20 15.14 -4.24
C LEU A 216 0.90 15.20 -3.18
N GLY A 217 2.17 15.24 -3.61
CA GLY A 217 3.36 15.32 -2.75
C GLY A 217 4.41 16.30 -3.28
N SER A 218 5.63 16.20 -2.79
CA SER A 218 6.70 17.20 -3.01
C SER A 218 7.30 17.31 -4.42
N LEU A 219 6.97 16.42 -5.36
CA LEU A 219 7.64 16.28 -6.67
C LEU A 219 9.17 16.08 -6.55
N LEU A 220 9.61 15.45 -5.45
CA LEU A 220 10.99 15.07 -5.20
C LEU A 220 11.09 13.57 -4.90
N GLU A 221 12.15 12.93 -5.38
CA GLU A 221 12.52 11.57 -5.01
C GLU A 221 13.09 11.52 -3.58
N GLN A 222 13.28 10.30 -3.06
CA GLN A 222 13.78 10.10 -1.69
C GLN A 222 15.18 10.72 -1.47
N SER A 223 16.00 10.78 -2.52
CA SER A 223 17.33 11.42 -2.50
C SER A 223 17.26 12.96 -2.46
N GLY A 224 16.08 13.55 -2.62
CA GLY A 224 15.89 15.00 -2.77
C GLY A 224 15.99 15.50 -4.21
N GLU A 225 16.31 14.62 -5.17
CA GLU A 225 16.33 14.97 -6.59
C GLU A 225 14.92 15.22 -7.14
N PRO A 226 14.72 16.12 -8.13
CA PRO A 226 13.41 16.35 -8.70
C PRO A 226 12.82 15.12 -9.40
N ALA A 227 11.51 14.96 -9.29
CA ALA A 227 10.77 13.86 -9.89
C ALA A 227 10.85 13.86 -11.43
N ARG A 228 10.65 12.67 -12.00
CA ARG A 228 10.53 12.48 -13.45
C ARG A 228 9.11 12.75 -13.92
N TYR A 229 8.94 13.20 -15.16
CA TYR A 229 7.61 13.39 -15.73
C TYR A 229 7.53 13.08 -17.23
N ARG A 230 6.30 12.89 -17.71
CA ARG A 230 5.94 12.80 -19.13
C ARG A 230 4.77 13.72 -19.43
N LEU A 231 4.73 14.25 -20.64
CA LEU A 231 3.60 15.00 -21.18
C LEU A 231 2.83 14.09 -22.12
N ILE A 232 1.56 13.84 -21.85
CA ILE A 232 0.69 12.99 -22.64
C ILE A 232 -0.34 13.90 -23.33
N ASN A 233 -0.73 13.53 -24.55
CA ASN A 233 -1.70 14.26 -25.38
C ASN A 233 -1.17 15.56 -26.00
N VAL A 234 0.11 15.61 -26.36
CA VAL A 234 0.72 16.78 -27.01
C VAL A 234 0.50 16.68 -28.52
N PHE A 235 -0.34 17.56 -29.09
CA PHE A 235 -0.68 17.51 -30.53
C PHE A 235 0.57 17.59 -31.42
N GLU A 236 1.49 18.48 -31.09
CA GLU A 236 2.71 18.71 -31.85
C GLU A 236 3.70 17.54 -31.76
N ALA A 237 3.47 16.58 -30.86
CA ALA A 237 4.24 15.34 -30.80
C ALA A 237 3.65 14.23 -31.69
N LEU A 238 2.45 14.38 -32.25
CA LEU A 238 1.83 13.37 -33.13
C LEU A 238 2.67 13.16 -34.40
N SER A 239 3.45 12.07 -34.44
CA SER A 239 4.46 11.89 -35.50
C SER A 239 4.87 10.44 -35.76
N GLU A 240 4.52 9.49 -34.88
CA GLU A 240 4.94 8.09 -34.99
C GLU A 240 3.76 7.17 -35.36
N PRO A 241 3.99 6.09 -36.15
CA PRO A 241 2.96 5.09 -36.43
C PRO A 241 2.36 4.51 -35.15
N GLY A 242 1.04 4.37 -35.14
CA GLY A 242 0.28 3.91 -34.00
C GLY A 242 -0.16 5.03 -33.05
N GLU A 243 0.31 6.26 -33.19
CA GLU A 243 -0.16 7.38 -32.38
C GLU A 243 -1.50 7.93 -32.86
N TRP A 244 -2.29 8.47 -31.92
CA TRP A 244 -3.55 9.13 -32.23
C TRP A 244 -3.81 10.34 -31.35
N TYR A 245 -4.54 11.32 -31.89
CA TYR A 245 -4.94 12.54 -31.18
C TYR A 245 -6.42 12.84 -31.41
N LEU A 246 -7.15 13.12 -30.32
CA LEU A 246 -8.53 13.59 -30.37
C LEU A 246 -8.57 15.07 -29.99
N ASP A 247 -8.82 15.94 -30.97
CA ASP A 247 -9.10 17.35 -30.72
C ASP A 247 -10.54 17.49 -30.23
N ARG A 248 -10.70 17.65 -28.91
CA ARG A 248 -12.04 17.75 -28.29
C ARG A 248 -12.80 19.00 -28.69
N THR A 249 -12.10 20.07 -29.08
CA THR A 249 -12.74 21.34 -29.46
C THR A 249 -13.45 21.24 -30.80
N THR A 250 -12.87 20.48 -31.74
CA THR A 250 -13.41 20.28 -33.09
C THR A 250 -14.10 18.93 -33.27
N GLY A 251 -13.88 17.99 -32.35
CA GLY A 251 -14.31 16.60 -32.46
C GLY A 251 -13.47 15.78 -33.45
N ARG A 252 -12.32 16.29 -33.91
CA ARG A 252 -11.50 15.63 -34.91
C ARG A 252 -10.56 14.60 -34.28
N LEU A 253 -10.72 13.34 -34.66
CA LEU A 253 -9.80 12.25 -34.35
C LEU A 253 -8.81 12.06 -35.49
N THR A 254 -7.51 12.06 -35.18
CA THR A 254 -6.43 11.77 -36.13
C THR A 254 -5.66 10.53 -35.66
N TYR A 255 -5.46 9.55 -36.53
CA TYR A 255 -4.67 8.34 -36.27
C TYR A 255 -3.58 8.18 -37.32
N LEU A 256 -2.34 7.90 -36.89
CA LEU A 256 -1.24 7.55 -37.77
C LEU A 256 -1.19 6.02 -37.89
N PRO A 257 -1.59 5.40 -39.01
CA PRO A 257 -1.64 3.96 -39.13
C PRO A 257 -0.26 3.31 -39.02
N MET A 258 -0.24 2.08 -38.48
CA MET A 258 0.96 1.23 -38.53
C MET A 258 1.21 0.74 -39.96
N PRO A 259 2.47 0.39 -40.31
CA PRO A 259 2.74 -0.30 -41.57
C PRO A 259 1.84 -1.53 -41.77
N GLY A 260 1.11 -1.57 -42.89
CA GLY A 260 0.19 -2.65 -43.26
C GLY A 260 -1.27 -2.48 -42.83
N GLU A 261 -1.58 -1.45 -42.03
CA GLU A 261 -2.95 -1.06 -41.74
C GLU A 261 -3.54 -0.26 -42.90
N THR A 262 -4.77 -0.61 -43.29
CA THR A 262 -5.60 0.07 -44.29
C THR A 262 -7.00 0.28 -43.71
N VAL A 263 -7.75 1.27 -44.19
CA VAL A 263 -9.09 1.58 -43.67
C VAL A 263 -10.00 0.34 -43.78
N GLU A 264 -9.80 -0.49 -44.79
CA GLU A 264 -10.62 -1.67 -45.10
C GLU A 264 -10.31 -2.87 -44.19
N ASN A 265 -9.05 -3.06 -43.79
CA ASN A 265 -8.62 -4.24 -43.01
C ASN A 265 -8.45 -3.95 -41.51
N THR A 266 -8.71 -2.71 -41.08
CA THR A 266 -8.37 -2.25 -39.73
C THR A 266 -9.60 -1.91 -38.92
N LYS A 267 -9.72 -2.54 -37.75
CA LYS A 267 -10.79 -2.29 -36.80
C LYS A 267 -10.31 -1.35 -35.71
N VAL A 268 -10.82 -0.12 -35.72
CA VAL A 268 -10.57 0.88 -34.68
C VAL A 268 -11.74 0.94 -33.70
N VAL A 269 -11.46 0.85 -32.39
CA VAL A 269 -12.47 0.85 -31.32
C VAL A 269 -12.15 1.95 -30.32
N ALA A 270 -13.13 2.81 -30.01
CA ALA A 270 -13.07 3.80 -28.95
C ALA A 270 -14.10 3.47 -27.86
N PRO A 271 -13.76 3.60 -26.56
CA PRO A 271 -14.63 3.23 -25.46
C PRO A 271 -15.76 4.25 -25.23
N ARG A 272 -16.92 3.77 -24.75
CA ARG A 272 -18.11 4.56 -24.39
C ARG A 272 -18.49 4.42 -22.92
N LEU A 273 -18.28 3.24 -22.33
CA LEU A 273 -18.70 2.91 -20.97
C LEU A 273 -17.51 2.82 -20.02
N SER A 274 -17.73 3.10 -18.74
CA SER A 274 -16.75 2.87 -17.67
C SER A 274 -16.71 1.46 -17.14
N GLU A 275 -17.84 0.75 -17.23
CA GLU A 275 -18.01 -0.61 -16.75
C GLU A 275 -18.68 -1.44 -17.84
N CYS A 276 -18.28 -2.70 -17.98
CA CYS A 276 -19.00 -3.66 -18.82
C CYS A 276 -20.04 -4.46 -18.02
N LEU A 277 -19.77 -4.72 -16.75
CA LEU A 277 -20.53 -5.64 -15.92
C LEU A 277 -20.60 -5.15 -14.47
N ARG A 278 -21.79 -5.17 -13.89
CA ARG A 278 -22.01 -4.85 -12.48
C ARG A 278 -22.96 -5.84 -11.81
N PHE A 279 -22.56 -6.39 -10.67
CA PHE A 279 -23.46 -7.04 -9.72
C PHE A 279 -23.94 -5.96 -8.77
N GLN A 280 -25.21 -5.55 -8.85
CA GLN A 280 -25.74 -4.39 -8.14
C GLN A 280 -26.77 -4.79 -7.09
N SER A 281 -26.40 -4.62 -5.83
CA SER A 281 -27.28 -4.76 -4.67
C SER A 281 -28.12 -3.50 -4.46
N THR A 282 -29.36 -3.67 -3.98
CA THR A 282 -30.08 -2.62 -3.25
C THR A 282 -29.86 -2.93 -1.77
N LYS A 283 -29.26 -2.04 -0.97
CA LYS A 283 -28.79 -2.23 0.43
C LYS A 283 -29.50 -3.29 1.34
N SER A 284 -30.76 -3.62 1.15
CA SER A 284 -31.51 -4.71 1.82
C SER A 284 -31.29 -6.15 1.28
N GLU A 285 -30.83 -6.34 0.04
CA GLU A 285 -30.77 -7.65 -0.64
C GLU A 285 -29.42 -7.89 -1.32
N VAL A 286 -28.90 -9.12 -1.27
CA VAL A 286 -27.62 -9.52 -1.89
C VAL A 286 -27.81 -10.05 -3.31
N VAL A 287 -26.82 -9.80 -4.19
CA VAL A 287 -26.73 -10.46 -5.49
C VAL A 287 -25.96 -11.76 -5.30
N ALA A 288 -26.57 -12.91 -5.60
CA ALA A 288 -26.03 -14.20 -5.22
C ALA A 288 -26.12 -15.28 -6.30
N ASP A 289 -25.15 -16.21 -6.25
CA ASP A 289 -25.13 -17.46 -7.01
C ASP A 289 -25.17 -17.27 -8.54
N ILE A 290 -24.61 -16.17 -9.05
CA ILE A 290 -24.52 -15.89 -10.49
C ILE A 290 -23.17 -16.40 -11.02
N ARG A 291 -23.19 -17.11 -12.15
CA ARG A 291 -21.97 -17.62 -12.80
C ARG A 291 -21.86 -17.13 -14.23
N LEU A 292 -20.69 -16.63 -14.59
CA LEU A 292 -20.34 -16.20 -15.94
C LEU A 292 -19.14 -17.04 -16.42
N GLU A 293 -19.30 -17.77 -17.53
CA GLU A 293 -18.35 -18.77 -17.98
C GLU A 293 -17.91 -18.51 -19.44
N ASN A 294 -16.60 -18.38 -19.66
CA ASN A 294 -15.98 -18.25 -20.98
C ASN A 294 -16.46 -17.04 -21.80
N LEU A 295 -16.77 -15.92 -21.11
CA LEU A 295 -17.22 -14.66 -21.72
C LEU A 295 -16.09 -13.62 -21.72
N ALA A 296 -16.08 -12.72 -22.71
CA ALA A 296 -15.12 -11.62 -22.76
C ALA A 296 -15.80 -10.27 -22.50
N PHE A 297 -15.17 -9.41 -21.70
CA PHE A 297 -15.60 -8.04 -21.37
C PHE A 297 -14.49 -7.07 -21.77
N ALA A 298 -14.79 -6.07 -22.60
CA ALA A 298 -13.74 -5.21 -23.13
C ALA A 298 -14.13 -3.79 -23.55
N HIS A 299 -13.13 -2.93 -23.65
CA HIS A 299 -13.21 -1.56 -24.17
C HIS A 299 -13.96 -0.61 -23.23
N THR A 300 -13.49 -0.51 -21.99
CA THR A 300 -13.99 0.45 -20.98
C THR A 300 -13.08 1.67 -20.86
N GLN A 301 -13.67 2.78 -20.39
CA GLN A 301 -13.01 4.06 -20.19
C GLN A 301 -13.22 4.59 -18.77
N TRP A 302 -12.16 5.10 -18.19
CA TRP A 302 -12.22 5.96 -17.03
C TRP A 302 -11.11 7.01 -17.10
N THR A 303 -11.47 8.25 -16.82
CA THR A 303 -10.53 9.36 -16.71
C THR A 303 -10.67 9.98 -15.36
N ARG A 304 -9.53 10.15 -14.67
CA ARG A 304 -9.46 10.92 -13.45
C ARG A 304 -9.96 12.35 -13.68
N SER A 305 -10.70 12.90 -12.72
CA SER A 305 -11.13 14.30 -12.75
C SER A 305 -9.89 15.22 -12.83
N PRO A 306 -9.91 16.29 -13.63
CA PRO A 306 -8.87 17.33 -13.61
C PRO A 306 -8.60 17.93 -12.22
N ASP A 307 -9.55 17.80 -11.30
CA ASP A 307 -9.45 18.32 -9.93
C ASP A 307 -8.96 17.26 -8.91
N HIS A 308 -8.64 16.05 -9.36
CA HIS A 308 -8.05 14.99 -8.55
C HIS A 308 -6.75 14.52 -9.19
N VAL A 309 -5.61 14.73 -8.53
CA VAL A 309 -4.30 14.47 -9.14
C VAL A 309 -3.79 13.04 -8.96
N GLY A 310 -4.33 12.28 -8.00
CA GLY A 310 -3.94 10.88 -7.78
C GLY A 310 -4.26 10.39 -6.38
N SER A 311 -3.85 9.16 -6.10
CA SER A 311 -4.01 8.51 -4.80
C SER A 311 -2.67 8.26 -4.13
N ILE A 312 -2.65 8.21 -2.81
CA ILE A 312 -1.42 8.06 -2.02
C ILE A 312 -0.71 6.71 -2.21
N GLN A 313 -1.42 5.70 -2.71
CA GLN A 313 -0.90 4.37 -3.03
C GLN A 313 -1.85 3.61 -3.99
N ALA A 314 -1.34 2.61 -4.70
CA ALA A 314 -2.10 1.57 -5.42
C ALA A 314 -3.05 2.04 -6.54
N ALA A 315 -3.06 3.32 -6.92
CA ALA A 315 -4.11 3.91 -7.76
C ALA A 315 -5.53 3.50 -7.29
N PHE A 316 -5.76 3.45 -5.97
CA PHE A 316 -6.95 2.81 -5.41
C PHE A 316 -8.26 3.51 -5.79
N ASP A 317 -8.19 4.78 -6.20
CA ASP A 317 -9.30 5.58 -6.73
C ASP A 317 -9.80 5.09 -8.10
N VAL A 318 -8.95 4.37 -8.84
CA VAL A 318 -9.26 3.89 -10.19
C VAL A 318 -10.25 2.72 -10.11
N PRO A 319 -11.40 2.78 -10.79
CA PRO A 319 -12.44 1.76 -10.69
C PRO A 319 -12.15 0.53 -11.56
N GLY A 320 -12.84 -0.56 -11.25
CA GLY A 320 -12.86 -1.80 -12.04
C GLY A 320 -13.81 -1.75 -13.24
N SER A 321 -13.51 -2.53 -14.28
CA SER A 321 -14.38 -2.70 -15.46
C SER A 321 -15.50 -3.71 -15.23
N VAL A 322 -15.28 -4.63 -14.30
CA VAL A 322 -16.26 -5.57 -13.74
C VAL A 322 -16.36 -5.28 -12.25
N VAL A 323 -17.56 -4.93 -11.78
CA VAL A 323 -17.78 -4.49 -10.40
C VAL A 323 -18.70 -5.44 -9.65
N PHE A 324 -18.26 -5.93 -8.50
CA PHE A 324 -19.06 -6.65 -7.53
C PHE A 324 -19.46 -5.71 -6.40
N ASP A 325 -20.76 -5.51 -6.20
CA ASP A 325 -21.32 -4.69 -5.12
C ASP A 325 -22.25 -5.55 -4.25
N ARG A 326 -21.79 -5.85 -3.01
CA ARG A 326 -22.46 -6.77 -2.05
C ARG A 326 -22.94 -8.06 -2.71
N ALA A 327 -22.03 -8.66 -3.48
CA ALA A 327 -22.26 -9.91 -4.18
C ALA A 327 -21.74 -11.09 -3.36
N GLU A 328 -22.45 -12.22 -3.40
CA GLU A 328 -22.10 -13.44 -2.69
C GLU A 328 -22.11 -14.66 -3.61
N ASN A 329 -21.12 -15.55 -3.47
CA ASN A 329 -21.01 -16.78 -4.25
C ASN A 329 -21.11 -16.57 -5.78
N CYS A 330 -20.71 -15.39 -6.27
CA CYS A 330 -20.71 -15.10 -7.70
C CYS A 330 -19.37 -15.48 -8.33
N VAL A 331 -19.40 -15.96 -9.58
CA VAL A 331 -18.25 -16.58 -10.24
C VAL A 331 -18.00 -15.99 -11.61
N LEU A 332 -16.74 -15.62 -11.88
CA LEU A 332 -16.19 -15.52 -13.24
C LEU A 332 -15.27 -16.72 -13.48
N PHE A 333 -15.55 -17.52 -14.50
CA PHE A 333 -14.76 -18.70 -14.83
C PHE A 333 -14.35 -18.71 -16.30
N GLY A 334 -13.05 -18.82 -16.58
CA GLY A 334 -12.56 -18.85 -17.96
C GLY A 334 -12.81 -17.56 -18.75
N CYS A 335 -13.17 -16.46 -18.07
CA CYS A 335 -13.52 -15.19 -18.70
C CYS A 335 -12.27 -14.40 -19.13
N GLU A 336 -12.45 -13.50 -20.08
CA GLU A 336 -11.46 -12.50 -20.46
C GLU A 336 -11.94 -11.11 -20.06
N ILE A 337 -11.11 -10.36 -19.34
CA ILE A 337 -11.30 -8.92 -19.12
C ILE A 337 -10.12 -8.22 -19.78
N ALA A 338 -10.38 -7.44 -20.83
CA ALA A 338 -9.30 -6.84 -21.61
C ALA A 338 -9.63 -5.46 -22.16
N HIS A 339 -8.60 -4.69 -22.51
CA HIS A 339 -8.78 -3.39 -23.17
C HIS A 339 -9.53 -2.43 -22.24
N CYS A 340 -9.01 -2.23 -21.04
CA CYS A 340 -9.66 -1.44 -20.00
C CYS A 340 -8.81 -0.22 -19.64
N ALA A 341 -9.44 0.91 -19.34
CA ALA A 341 -8.72 2.10 -18.85
C ALA A 341 -8.43 2.09 -17.35
N GLY A 342 -9.20 1.32 -16.56
CA GLY A 342 -9.04 1.20 -15.11
C GLY A 342 -8.53 -0.16 -14.67
N TYR A 343 -8.95 -0.59 -13.48
CA TYR A 343 -8.75 -1.97 -13.02
C TYR A 343 -9.59 -2.96 -13.83
N GLY A 344 -9.18 -4.23 -13.88
CA GLY A 344 -9.97 -5.30 -14.48
C GLY A 344 -11.23 -5.60 -13.67
N VAL A 345 -11.06 -6.02 -12.42
CA VAL A 345 -12.14 -6.41 -11.51
C VAL A 345 -12.05 -5.60 -10.21
N GLU A 346 -13.19 -5.17 -9.68
CA GLU A 346 -13.31 -4.51 -8.38
C GLU A 346 -14.40 -5.17 -7.54
N MET A 347 -14.06 -5.53 -6.31
CA MET A 347 -15.01 -6.02 -5.31
C MET A 347 -15.16 -4.99 -4.20
N LEU A 348 -16.39 -4.51 -4.01
CA LEU A 348 -16.76 -3.50 -3.03
C LEU A 348 -17.21 -4.13 -1.71
N THR A 349 -17.39 -3.28 -0.70
CA THR A 349 -17.83 -3.64 0.66
C THR A 349 -19.01 -4.60 0.66
N GLY A 350 -18.95 -5.61 1.53
CA GLY A 350 -19.98 -6.63 1.70
C GLY A 350 -19.96 -7.75 0.66
N CYS A 351 -18.99 -7.76 -0.27
CA CYS A 351 -18.76 -8.92 -1.13
C CYS A 351 -18.13 -10.08 -0.35
N HIS A 352 -18.60 -11.31 -0.58
CA HIS A 352 -18.12 -12.47 0.17
C HIS A 352 -18.21 -13.77 -0.66
N ARG A 353 -17.19 -14.63 -0.59
CA ARG A 353 -17.11 -15.92 -1.31
C ARG A 353 -17.28 -15.81 -2.83
N ASN A 354 -16.93 -14.67 -3.42
CA ASN A 354 -16.88 -14.54 -4.87
C ASN A 354 -15.60 -15.19 -5.41
N MET A 355 -15.67 -15.76 -6.61
CA MET A 355 -14.55 -16.46 -7.23
C MET A 355 -14.25 -15.93 -8.62
N ILE A 356 -12.98 -15.62 -8.85
CA ILE A 356 -12.41 -15.32 -10.16
C ILE A 356 -11.44 -16.46 -10.48
N ALA A 357 -11.82 -17.34 -11.38
CA ALA A 357 -11.08 -18.56 -11.66
C ALA A 357 -10.75 -18.69 -13.14
N SER A 358 -9.51 -19.07 -13.46
CA SER A 358 -9.07 -19.39 -14.82
C SER A 358 -9.22 -18.24 -15.82
N CYS A 359 -9.31 -17.01 -15.34
CA CYS A 359 -9.56 -15.83 -16.16
C CYS A 359 -8.27 -15.29 -16.77
N THR A 360 -8.37 -14.62 -17.92
CA THR A 360 -7.28 -13.79 -18.47
C THR A 360 -7.66 -12.32 -18.30
N ILE A 361 -6.82 -11.55 -17.60
CA ILE A 361 -7.06 -10.13 -17.31
C ILE A 361 -5.86 -9.36 -17.85
N ARG A 362 -6.04 -8.57 -18.92
CA ARG A 362 -4.91 -7.99 -19.66
C ARG A 362 -5.17 -6.64 -20.30
N ASP A 363 -4.11 -5.91 -20.63
CA ASP A 363 -4.19 -4.59 -21.27
C ASP A 363 -5.05 -3.62 -20.45
N LEU A 364 -4.51 -3.22 -19.29
CA LEU A 364 -5.18 -2.49 -18.24
C LEU A 364 -4.51 -1.12 -18.02
N GLY A 365 -5.31 -0.06 -18.03
CA GLY A 365 -4.80 1.26 -17.66
C GLY A 365 -4.47 1.36 -16.17
N GLY A 366 -5.24 0.66 -15.31
CA GLY A 366 -4.95 0.45 -13.89
C GLY A 366 -4.49 -0.98 -13.60
N GLY A 367 -4.97 -1.57 -12.50
CA GLY A 367 -4.49 -2.86 -12.01
C GLY A 367 -5.34 -4.07 -12.44
N GLY A 368 -4.98 -5.27 -11.96
CA GLY A 368 -5.71 -6.51 -12.28
C GLY A 368 -7.02 -6.65 -11.51
N ILE A 369 -6.91 -6.98 -10.24
CA ILE A 369 -8.05 -7.25 -9.35
C ILE A 369 -7.89 -6.44 -8.06
N LYS A 370 -8.97 -5.76 -7.67
CA LYS A 370 -9.08 -4.99 -6.43
C LYS A 370 -10.12 -5.62 -5.51
N ILE A 371 -9.73 -5.98 -4.29
CA ILE A 371 -10.59 -6.57 -3.26
C ILE A 371 -10.62 -5.66 -2.02
N GLY A 372 -11.76 -4.99 -1.86
CA GLY A 372 -12.21 -4.44 -0.59
C GLY A 372 -11.77 -3.05 -0.21
N HIS A 373 -12.72 -2.38 0.46
CA HIS A 373 -12.60 -1.11 1.16
C HIS A 373 -13.70 -1.00 2.24
N GLU A 374 -13.59 -1.76 3.33
CA GLU A 374 -14.64 -1.78 4.36
C GLU A 374 -14.81 -0.48 5.18
N SER A 375 -14.21 0.66 4.78
CA SER A 375 -14.49 2.00 5.31
C SER A 375 -13.87 3.15 4.47
N LEU A 376 -14.19 3.25 3.16
CA LEU A 376 -13.72 4.36 2.30
C LEU A 376 -14.81 5.33 1.79
N GLU A 377 -15.98 5.43 2.43
CA GLU A 377 -16.86 6.58 2.13
C GLU A 377 -16.22 7.94 2.48
N VAL A 378 -15.03 7.95 3.08
CA VAL A 378 -14.26 9.17 3.35
C VAL A 378 -13.14 9.32 2.32
N HIS A 379 -13.35 10.23 1.36
CA HIS A 379 -12.30 10.79 0.49
C HIS A 379 -11.31 11.71 1.24
N GLU A 380 -11.23 11.59 2.57
CA GLU A 380 -10.29 12.29 3.44
C GLU A 380 -9.70 11.31 4.46
N PRO A 381 -8.47 11.55 4.96
CA PRO A 381 -7.86 10.70 5.98
C PRO A 381 -8.72 10.68 7.25
N ALA A 382 -9.60 9.69 7.37
CA ALA A 382 -10.44 9.48 8.54
C ALA A 382 -9.60 8.87 9.66
N VAL A 383 -9.12 9.74 10.54
CA VAL A 383 -8.75 9.38 11.92
C VAL A 383 -10.04 8.97 12.63
N GLY A 384 -10.12 7.70 13.03
CA GLY A 384 -11.09 7.23 14.02
C GLY A 384 -12.54 7.19 13.58
N GLU A 385 -12.99 6.03 13.08
CA GLU A 385 -14.37 5.61 13.29
C GLU A 385 -14.40 4.22 13.93
N ASN A 386 -15.28 4.11 14.92
CA ASN A 386 -15.54 2.95 15.73
C ASN A 386 -15.84 1.71 14.87
N LEU A 387 -15.02 0.66 15.03
CA LEU A 387 -15.26 -0.68 14.47
C LEU A 387 -16.33 -1.47 15.26
N GLU A 388 -17.32 -0.78 15.83
CA GLU A 388 -18.47 -1.39 16.49
C GLU A 388 -19.68 -1.35 15.54
N GLY A 389 -19.85 -2.40 14.73
CA GLY A 389 -21.01 -2.52 13.85
C GLY A 389 -20.85 -3.46 12.65
N SER A 390 -20.97 -4.77 12.89
CA SER A 390 -21.58 -5.79 12.01
C SER A 390 -21.54 -5.68 10.46
N ASN A 391 -20.40 -5.36 9.82
CA ASN A 391 -20.19 -5.73 8.41
C ASN A 391 -19.36 -7.03 8.32
N ARG A 392 -19.92 -8.03 7.63
CA ARG A 392 -19.30 -9.33 7.33
C ARG A 392 -18.00 -9.10 6.56
N ARG A 393 -16.89 -9.68 7.04
CA ARG A 393 -15.56 -9.54 6.42
C ARG A 393 -15.61 -9.93 4.94
N MET A 394 -15.05 -9.07 4.11
CA MET A 394 -14.86 -9.37 2.69
C MET A 394 -13.88 -10.50 2.48
N ALA A 395 -14.29 -11.49 1.67
CA ALA A 395 -13.46 -12.64 1.32
C ALA A 395 -13.70 -13.00 -0.15
N ALA A 396 -12.62 -13.24 -0.89
CA ALA A 396 -12.66 -13.66 -2.29
C ALA A 396 -11.60 -14.71 -2.60
N THR A 397 -11.87 -15.49 -3.65
CA THR A 397 -10.93 -16.45 -4.22
C THR A 397 -10.52 -16.01 -5.62
N VAL A 398 -9.22 -15.90 -5.87
CA VAL A 398 -8.65 -15.67 -7.19
C VAL A 398 -7.70 -16.82 -7.49
N ALA A 399 -8.01 -17.62 -8.51
CA ALA A 399 -7.23 -18.80 -8.82
C ALA A 399 -7.01 -19.08 -10.31
N ASP A 400 -5.86 -19.64 -10.67
CA ASP A 400 -5.49 -20.03 -12.04
C ASP A 400 -5.62 -18.89 -13.07
N CYS A 401 -5.56 -17.63 -12.62
CA CYS A 401 -5.70 -16.50 -13.50
C CYS A 401 -4.36 -16.12 -14.13
N ASN A 402 -4.42 -15.63 -15.36
CA ASN A 402 -3.30 -14.96 -16.01
C ASN A 402 -3.58 -13.46 -16.05
N ILE A 403 -2.86 -12.69 -15.26
CA ILE A 403 -3.10 -11.25 -15.02
C ILE A 403 -1.86 -10.48 -15.46
N HIS A 404 -1.98 -9.64 -16.49
CA HIS A 404 -0.80 -9.00 -17.07
C HIS A 404 -1.05 -7.69 -17.82
N ASP A 405 0.04 -7.00 -18.19
CA ASP A 405 0.02 -5.75 -18.95
C ASP A 405 -0.86 -4.68 -18.28
N GLY A 406 -0.52 -4.33 -17.04
CA GLY A 406 -1.26 -3.34 -16.25
C GLY A 406 -0.43 -2.15 -15.79
N GLY A 407 -1.13 -1.09 -15.39
CA GLY A 407 -0.55 0.20 -15.04
C GLY A 407 -0.13 1.02 -16.25
N CYS A 408 -0.76 0.81 -17.42
CA CYS A 408 -0.45 1.55 -18.64
C CYS A 408 -0.84 3.04 -18.59
N ILE A 409 -1.79 3.41 -17.73
CA ILE A 409 -2.24 4.79 -17.53
C ILE A 409 -1.90 5.26 -16.11
N TYR A 410 -2.10 4.40 -15.11
CA TYR A 410 -1.89 4.68 -13.69
C TYR A 410 -0.81 3.73 -13.13
N PRO A 411 0.48 4.08 -13.23
CA PRO A 411 1.54 3.11 -12.95
C PRO A 411 1.64 2.62 -11.51
N SER A 412 1.10 3.35 -10.54
CA SER A 412 1.04 2.88 -9.15
C SER A 412 0.02 1.76 -8.91
N ALA A 413 -0.75 1.35 -9.93
CA ALA A 413 -1.71 0.26 -9.82
C ALA A 413 -1.05 -1.11 -9.65
N ILE A 414 -1.80 -2.06 -9.08
CA ILE A 414 -1.30 -3.35 -8.60
C ILE A 414 -1.89 -4.50 -9.41
N GLY A 415 -1.15 -5.60 -9.56
CA GLY A 415 -1.67 -6.85 -10.13
C GLY A 415 -2.90 -7.38 -9.37
N ILE A 416 -2.73 -7.71 -8.09
CA ILE A 416 -3.84 -7.99 -7.17
C ILE A 416 -3.66 -7.15 -5.91
N TRP A 417 -4.64 -6.30 -5.59
CA TRP A 417 -4.65 -5.48 -4.39
C TRP A 417 -5.80 -5.89 -3.48
N ILE A 418 -5.46 -6.28 -2.25
CA ILE A 418 -6.39 -6.54 -1.15
C ILE A 418 -6.23 -5.38 -0.16
N GLY A 419 -7.29 -4.59 0.03
CA GLY A 419 -7.30 -3.48 0.97
C GLY A 419 -7.39 -3.96 2.43
N ASN A 420 -8.24 -3.31 3.21
CA ASN A 420 -8.47 -3.68 4.61
C ASN A 420 -9.41 -4.90 4.73
N ALA A 421 -8.97 -6.08 4.28
CA ALA A 421 -9.76 -7.30 4.22
C ALA A 421 -8.96 -8.56 4.62
N GLY A 422 -9.67 -9.64 4.98
CA GLY A 422 -9.10 -10.91 5.43
C GLY A 422 -9.75 -12.12 4.75
N MET A 423 -9.24 -13.33 5.02
CA MET A 423 -9.80 -14.60 4.52
C MET A 423 -9.79 -14.73 2.99
N ASN A 424 -8.94 -13.97 2.30
CA ASN A 424 -8.81 -14.07 0.84
C ASN A 424 -7.92 -15.27 0.46
N ARG A 425 -8.20 -15.87 -0.70
CA ARG A 425 -7.46 -17.01 -1.27
C ARG A 425 -6.93 -16.62 -2.64
N ILE A 426 -5.64 -16.35 -2.75
CA ILE A 426 -4.96 -15.96 -3.99
C ILE A 426 -4.00 -17.08 -4.35
N GLN A 427 -4.43 -17.97 -5.25
CA GLN A 427 -3.79 -19.27 -5.45
C GLN A 427 -3.46 -19.54 -6.93
N HIS A 428 -2.26 -20.02 -7.25
CA HIS A 428 -1.96 -20.49 -8.61
C HIS A 428 -2.16 -19.43 -9.71
N ASN A 429 -1.88 -18.14 -9.46
CA ASN A 429 -2.01 -17.11 -10.50
C ASN A 429 -0.65 -16.79 -11.15
N ALA A 430 -0.67 -16.41 -12.43
CA ALA A 430 0.44 -15.74 -13.09
C ALA A 430 0.18 -14.23 -13.09
N ILE A 431 1.11 -13.45 -12.56
CA ILE A 431 1.02 -11.99 -12.46
C ILE A 431 2.29 -11.39 -13.03
N HIS A 432 2.19 -10.70 -14.17
CA HIS A 432 3.38 -10.22 -14.84
C HIS A 432 3.22 -8.96 -15.69
N HIS A 433 4.33 -8.28 -15.98
CA HIS A 433 4.35 -7.07 -16.82
C HIS A 433 3.48 -5.93 -16.26
N PHE A 434 3.55 -5.73 -14.94
CA PHE A 434 3.00 -4.56 -14.25
C PHE A 434 4.08 -3.51 -14.03
N THR A 435 3.68 -2.25 -13.90
CA THR A 435 4.60 -1.11 -13.70
C THR A 435 4.98 -0.86 -12.24
N TYR A 436 4.34 -1.50 -11.25
CA TYR A 436 4.65 -1.30 -9.83
C TYR A 436 4.77 -2.60 -9.03
N THR A 437 3.71 -3.07 -8.36
CA THR A 437 3.75 -4.23 -7.45
C THR A 437 2.86 -5.38 -7.95
N GLY A 438 3.32 -6.63 -7.75
CA GLY A 438 2.59 -7.82 -8.15
C GLY A 438 1.33 -8.06 -7.31
N ILE A 439 1.52 -8.38 -6.02
CA ILE A 439 0.43 -8.54 -5.04
C ILE A 439 0.65 -7.58 -3.88
N SER A 440 -0.39 -6.89 -3.44
CA SER A 440 -0.43 -6.08 -2.23
C SER A 440 -1.58 -6.54 -1.35
N PHE A 441 -1.34 -6.81 -0.06
CA PHE A 441 -2.42 -7.16 0.87
C PHE A 441 -2.31 -6.47 2.23
N GLY A 442 -3.43 -5.92 2.69
CA GLY A 442 -3.47 -5.00 3.83
C GLY A 442 -3.42 -3.54 3.42
N TRP A 443 -3.73 -2.67 4.37
CA TRP A 443 -3.86 -1.22 4.12
C TRP A 443 -3.45 -0.33 5.28
N VAL A 444 -3.59 -0.80 6.53
CA VAL A 444 -3.33 0.02 7.69
C VAL A 444 -1.82 0.15 7.91
N TRP A 445 -1.27 1.34 7.70
CA TRP A 445 0.12 1.65 8.07
C TRP A 445 0.31 1.60 9.58
N GLY A 446 1.24 0.76 10.01
CA GLY A 446 1.56 0.58 11.42
C GLY A 446 0.68 -0.46 12.12
N TYR A 447 0.72 -0.42 13.46
CA TYR A 447 0.14 -1.48 14.30
C TYR A 447 -1.28 -1.17 14.80
N ALA A 448 -2.02 -0.30 14.10
CA ALA A 448 -3.34 0.11 14.57
C ALA A 448 -4.34 -1.05 14.55
N ALA A 449 -5.17 -1.13 15.60
CA ALA A 449 -6.20 -2.15 15.76
C ALA A 449 -7.34 -2.03 14.72
N SER A 450 -7.33 -0.97 13.91
CA SER A 450 -8.25 -0.80 12.77
C SER A 450 -7.97 -1.76 11.60
N SER A 451 -6.84 -2.49 11.63
CA SER A 451 -6.56 -3.54 10.64
C SER A 451 -7.56 -4.69 10.76
N ARG A 452 -8.18 -5.05 9.65
CA ARG A 452 -9.08 -6.20 9.50
C ARG A 452 -8.39 -7.37 8.78
N GLY A 453 -7.10 -7.23 8.45
CA GLY A 453 -6.29 -8.30 7.86
C GLY A 453 -6.18 -9.51 8.79
N CYS A 454 -6.54 -10.68 8.28
CA CYS A 454 -6.35 -11.98 8.94
C CYS A 454 -6.54 -13.11 7.93
N ASP A 455 -5.87 -14.24 8.13
CA ASP A 455 -6.05 -15.45 7.32
C ASP A 455 -6.06 -15.22 5.79
N ASN A 456 -5.28 -14.27 5.30
CA ASN A 456 -5.06 -14.15 3.86
C ASN A 456 -4.10 -15.28 3.43
N ARG A 457 -4.38 -15.92 2.29
CA ARG A 457 -3.58 -17.01 1.73
C ARG A 457 -3.08 -16.60 0.35
N ILE A 458 -1.79 -16.35 0.24
CA ILE A 458 -1.11 -15.98 -1.01
C ILE A 458 -0.21 -17.15 -1.39
N GLU A 459 -0.71 -18.08 -2.20
CA GLU A 459 -0.10 -19.40 -2.36
C GLU A 459 0.17 -19.78 -3.81
N TYR A 460 1.35 -20.33 -4.09
CA TYR A 460 1.71 -20.86 -5.41
C TYR A 460 1.48 -19.87 -6.56
N ASN A 461 1.69 -18.57 -6.35
CA ASN A 461 1.60 -17.58 -7.43
C ASN A 461 2.96 -17.43 -8.11
N HIS A 462 2.95 -17.27 -9.42
CA HIS A 462 4.12 -16.96 -10.25
C HIS A 462 4.10 -15.47 -10.59
N ILE A 463 5.04 -14.71 -10.04
CA ILE A 463 5.07 -13.24 -10.11
C ILE A 463 6.37 -12.81 -10.76
N HIS A 464 6.29 -12.17 -11.93
CA HIS A 464 7.50 -11.81 -12.67
C HIS A 464 7.39 -10.65 -13.66
N HIS A 465 8.52 -10.11 -14.10
CA HIS A 465 8.60 -8.90 -14.93
C HIS A 465 7.84 -7.72 -14.33
N ILE A 466 8.10 -7.43 -13.06
CA ILE A 466 7.45 -6.35 -12.32
C ILE A 466 8.34 -5.10 -12.38
N ASN A 467 7.76 -3.99 -12.83
CA ASN A 467 8.37 -2.66 -12.89
C ASN A 467 9.68 -2.60 -13.72
N HIS A 468 9.78 -3.40 -14.79
CA HIS A 468 10.97 -3.40 -15.69
C HIS A 468 11.16 -2.10 -16.46
N GLY A 469 10.08 -1.33 -16.66
CA GLY A 469 10.18 0.03 -17.19
C GLY A 469 10.74 1.05 -16.19
N ARG A 470 11.00 0.63 -14.94
CA ARG A 470 11.56 1.46 -13.86
C ARG A 470 10.75 2.73 -13.67
N TRP A 471 9.43 2.58 -13.58
CA TRP A 471 8.45 3.67 -13.51
C TRP A 471 8.42 4.28 -12.12
N LEU A 472 8.41 3.43 -11.09
CA LEU A 472 8.28 3.85 -9.70
C LEU A 472 9.34 3.16 -8.82
N SER A 473 9.49 3.64 -7.59
CA SER A 473 10.30 3.07 -6.51
C SER A 473 9.38 2.46 -5.45
N ASP A 474 9.96 1.80 -4.45
CA ASP A 474 9.26 1.23 -3.27
C ASP A 474 8.32 0.03 -3.56
N ASN A 475 8.54 -0.67 -4.68
CA ASN A 475 7.69 -1.79 -5.08
C ASN A 475 8.17 -3.15 -4.57
N GLY A 476 7.31 -4.17 -4.68
CA GLY A 476 7.70 -5.56 -4.43
C GLY A 476 6.96 -6.58 -5.29
N GLY A 477 7.44 -7.83 -5.25
CA GLY A 477 6.71 -8.97 -5.80
C GLY A 477 5.43 -9.22 -4.99
N ILE A 478 5.59 -9.45 -3.69
CA ILE A 478 4.50 -9.53 -2.71
C ILE A 478 4.73 -8.52 -1.59
N TYR A 479 3.78 -7.61 -1.43
CA TYR A 479 3.78 -6.51 -0.46
C TYR A 479 2.69 -6.71 0.62
N SER A 480 2.99 -6.41 1.88
CA SER A 480 2.00 -6.43 2.96
C SER A 480 2.00 -5.20 3.86
N LEU A 481 0.85 -4.88 4.45
CA LEU A 481 0.66 -3.81 5.45
C LEU A 481 -0.18 -4.28 6.64
N GLY A 482 0.15 -3.72 7.81
CA GLY A 482 -0.66 -3.82 9.04
C GLY A 482 -0.76 -5.22 9.65
N LEU A 483 -1.64 -5.36 10.64
CA LEU A 483 -1.88 -6.66 11.29
C LEU A 483 -2.53 -7.62 10.30
N GLN A 484 -1.97 -8.83 10.16
CA GLN A 484 -2.36 -9.85 9.18
C GLN A 484 -2.41 -11.24 9.85
N SER A 485 -2.88 -11.31 11.09
CA SER A 485 -2.78 -12.51 11.93
C SER A 485 -3.24 -13.79 11.23
N GLY A 486 -2.37 -14.81 11.28
CA GLY A 486 -2.62 -16.12 10.69
C GLY A 486 -2.55 -16.15 9.16
N SER A 487 -2.14 -15.07 8.49
CA SER A 487 -1.94 -15.04 7.04
C SER A 487 -0.69 -15.80 6.63
N LYS A 488 -0.70 -16.34 5.41
CA LYS A 488 0.36 -17.19 4.86
C LYS A 488 0.71 -16.77 3.43
N VAL A 489 2.00 -16.76 3.14
CA VAL A 489 2.60 -16.51 1.83
C VAL A 489 3.47 -17.74 1.51
N VAL A 490 2.92 -18.68 0.74
CA VAL A 490 3.49 -20.04 0.64
C VAL A 490 3.69 -20.50 -0.80
N GLY A 491 4.84 -21.09 -1.11
CA GLY A 491 5.01 -21.78 -2.40
C GLY A 491 5.11 -20.85 -3.61
N ASN A 492 5.27 -19.54 -3.42
CA ASN A 492 5.28 -18.58 -4.54
C ASN A 492 6.64 -18.60 -5.25
N HIS A 493 6.61 -18.34 -6.56
CA HIS A 493 7.80 -18.17 -7.38
C HIS A 493 7.87 -16.71 -7.85
N ILE A 494 8.86 -15.97 -7.36
CA ILE A 494 8.97 -14.51 -7.52
C ILE A 494 10.31 -14.21 -8.17
N HIS A 495 10.28 -13.61 -9.37
CA HIS A 495 11.52 -13.24 -10.05
C HIS A 495 11.37 -12.10 -11.03
N ASP A 496 12.48 -11.54 -11.54
CA ASP A 496 12.45 -10.39 -12.46
C ASP A 496 11.66 -9.22 -11.85
N ILE A 497 12.10 -8.78 -10.67
CA ILE A 497 11.52 -7.64 -9.96
C ILE A 497 12.50 -6.47 -10.02
N ALA A 498 12.06 -5.38 -10.65
CA ALA A 498 12.85 -4.17 -10.83
C ALA A 498 12.24 -2.98 -10.06
N CYS A 499 12.99 -1.90 -9.96
CA CYS A 499 12.58 -0.61 -9.39
C CYS A 499 13.31 0.56 -10.06
N HIS A 500 12.83 1.77 -9.84
CA HIS A 500 13.49 2.98 -10.29
C HIS A 500 14.75 3.30 -9.47
N HIS A 501 14.61 3.70 -8.19
CA HIS A 501 15.74 4.08 -7.33
C HIS A 501 15.94 3.12 -6.17
N TYR A 502 14.87 2.84 -5.44
CA TYR A 502 14.87 1.95 -4.27
C TYR A 502 13.59 1.12 -4.27
N GLY A 503 13.48 0.15 -3.36
CA GLY A 503 12.45 -0.88 -3.42
C GLY A 503 12.82 -1.95 -4.44
N GLY A 504 11.86 -2.61 -5.09
CA GLY A 504 12.13 -3.72 -6.01
C GLY A 504 12.53 -4.97 -5.23
N TRP A 505 11.73 -5.32 -4.23
CA TRP A 505 11.97 -6.45 -3.35
C TRP A 505 11.16 -7.69 -3.75
N GLY A 506 11.63 -8.88 -3.39
CA GLY A 506 10.87 -10.11 -3.61
C GLY A 506 9.67 -10.18 -2.68
N LEU A 507 9.96 -10.34 -1.38
CA LEU A 507 9.00 -10.28 -0.28
C LEU A 507 9.16 -8.97 0.48
N TYR A 508 8.09 -8.18 0.57
CA TYR A 508 8.12 -6.85 1.18
C TYR A 508 7.01 -6.67 2.24
N PRO A 509 7.25 -7.11 3.49
CA PRO A 509 6.43 -6.68 4.61
C PRO A 509 6.77 -5.24 5.02
N ASP A 510 5.86 -4.34 4.70
CA ASP A 510 5.97 -2.93 5.02
C ASP A 510 5.31 -2.61 6.38
N GLU A 511 5.20 -1.32 6.70
CA GLU A 511 4.70 -0.75 7.93
C GLU A 511 3.59 -1.55 8.64
N GLY A 512 3.97 -2.14 9.78
CA GLY A 512 3.02 -2.78 10.68
C GLY A 512 2.71 -4.23 10.37
N SER A 513 3.25 -4.78 9.28
CA SER A 513 3.09 -6.18 8.88
C SER A 513 3.32 -7.12 10.07
N SER A 514 2.28 -7.88 10.45
CA SER A 514 2.36 -8.71 11.65
C SER A 514 1.64 -10.05 11.54
N GLY A 515 2.24 -11.09 12.14
CA GLY A 515 1.62 -12.42 12.27
C GLY A 515 1.48 -13.17 10.93
N ILE A 516 2.48 -13.02 10.05
CA ILE A 516 2.50 -13.60 8.71
C ILE A 516 3.59 -14.68 8.63
N LEU A 517 3.22 -15.84 8.08
CA LEU A 517 4.15 -16.90 7.72
C LEU A 517 4.53 -16.79 6.23
N TYR A 518 5.83 -16.73 5.95
CA TYR A 518 6.44 -16.81 4.63
C TYR A 518 7.20 -18.12 4.52
N GLU A 519 6.69 -19.06 3.74
CA GLU A 519 7.24 -20.42 3.68
C GLU A 519 7.32 -20.98 2.26
N ASN A 520 8.37 -21.76 1.96
CA ASN A 520 8.51 -22.45 0.67
C ASN A 520 8.45 -21.50 -0.54
N ASN A 521 8.89 -20.25 -0.41
CA ASN A 521 8.93 -19.33 -1.55
C ASN A 521 10.28 -19.43 -2.25
N CYS A 522 10.26 -19.46 -3.58
CA CYS A 522 11.45 -19.35 -4.42
C CYS A 522 11.54 -17.91 -4.96
N VAL A 523 12.53 -17.17 -4.48
CA VAL A 523 12.71 -15.75 -4.79
C VAL A 523 14.06 -15.54 -5.43
N HIS A 524 14.10 -15.06 -6.68
CA HIS A 524 15.36 -14.82 -7.36
C HIS A 524 15.32 -13.73 -8.44
N ASP A 525 16.46 -13.28 -8.94
CA ASP A 525 16.53 -12.19 -9.94
C ASP A 525 15.80 -10.93 -9.49
N ILE A 526 16.17 -10.46 -8.30
CA ILE A 526 15.58 -9.29 -7.68
C ILE A 526 16.61 -8.16 -7.71
N GLN A 527 16.20 -7.01 -8.24
CA GLN A 527 17.10 -5.87 -8.38
C GLN A 527 17.59 -5.30 -7.03
N PHE A 528 16.83 -5.47 -5.95
CA PHE A 528 17.23 -4.93 -4.65
C PHE A 528 17.47 -6.01 -3.62
N ALA A 529 16.43 -6.48 -2.92
CA ALA A 529 16.57 -7.53 -1.93
C ALA A 529 15.50 -8.61 -2.01
N GLY A 530 15.91 -9.86 -1.74
CA GLY A 530 15.00 -11.01 -1.74
C GLY A 530 13.86 -10.84 -0.73
N MET A 531 14.19 -10.29 0.43
CA MET A 531 13.23 -9.94 1.47
C MET A 531 13.64 -8.62 2.11
N SER A 532 12.70 -7.69 2.28
CA SER A 532 12.94 -6.44 3.01
C SER A 532 11.75 -6.13 3.92
N ILE A 533 12.00 -6.08 5.23
CA ILE A 533 11.03 -5.62 6.22
C ILE A 533 11.25 -4.12 6.38
N HIS A 534 10.20 -3.29 6.30
CA HIS A 534 10.32 -1.92 6.78
C HIS A 534 10.26 -1.90 8.32
N TYR A 535 9.11 -2.28 8.87
CA TYR A 535 9.00 -2.71 10.26
C TYR A 535 7.80 -3.63 10.45
N GLY A 536 7.97 -4.67 11.26
CA GLY A 536 6.97 -5.73 11.43
C GLY A 536 7.21 -6.59 12.66
N ARG A 537 6.19 -7.35 13.07
CA ARG A 537 6.24 -8.16 14.29
C ARG A 537 5.72 -9.57 14.06
N PHE A 538 6.32 -10.55 14.72
CA PHE A 538 5.85 -11.94 14.64
C PHE A 538 5.79 -12.44 13.18
N LEU A 539 6.73 -11.99 12.36
CA LEU A 539 6.90 -12.48 10.99
C LEU A 539 7.78 -13.72 11.05
N THR A 540 7.36 -14.79 10.39
CA THR A 540 8.16 -16.02 10.28
C THR A 540 8.52 -16.25 8.83
N PHE A 541 9.81 -16.26 8.53
CA PHE A 541 10.37 -16.63 7.23
C PHE A 541 11.07 -17.97 7.39
N GLN A 542 10.49 -19.02 6.82
CA GLN A 542 11.08 -20.34 6.91
C GLN A 542 11.09 -21.12 5.63
N ASN A 543 12.10 -21.95 5.42
CA ASN A 543 12.12 -22.88 4.31
C ASN A 543 12.02 -22.21 2.93
N ASN A 544 12.55 -20.99 2.78
CA ASN A 544 12.55 -20.25 1.52
C ASN A 544 13.91 -20.36 0.82
N ILE A 545 13.89 -20.18 -0.50
CA ILE A 545 15.08 -20.05 -1.34
C ILE A 545 15.17 -18.58 -1.78
N PHE A 546 16.28 -17.93 -1.44
CA PHE A 546 16.65 -16.60 -1.91
C PHE A 546 17.90 -16.72 -2.76
N ALA A 547 17.83 -16.39 -4.04
CA ALA A 547 18.99 -16.48 -4.94
C ALA A 547 19.13 -15.28 -5.89
N ARG A 548 20.35 -14.90 -6.28
CA ARG A 548 20.61 -13.90 -7.34
C ARG A 548 19.90 -12.55 -7.10
N MET A 549 20.29 -11.86 -6.03
CA MET A 549 19.89 -10.47 -5.77
C MET A 549 20.97 -9.52 -6.29
N ASP A 550 20.60 -8.34 -6.77
CA ASP A 550 21.59 -7.35 -7.23
C ASP A 550 22.20 -6.58 -6.04
N ARG A 551 21.42 -6.20 -5.02
CA ARG A 551 21.89 -5.31 -3.93
C ARG A 551 22.04 -5.96 -2.56
N ALA A 552 21.10 -6.78 -2.11
CA ALA A 552 21.13 -7.39 -0.77
C ALA A 552 20.35 -8.72 -0.74
N MET A 553 20.73 -9.68 0.09
CA MET A 553 19.87 -10.87 0.30
C MET A 553 18.68 -10.52 1.20
N LEU A 554 18.95 -9.78 2.29
CA LEU A 554 17.99 -9.43 3.33
C LEU A 554 18.02 -7.93 3.65
N GLY A 555 16.85 -7.39 4.01
CA GLY A 555 16.65 -6.12 4.71
C GLY A 555 15.84 -6.37 5.99
N LEU A 556 16.49 -6.30 7.16
CA LEU A 556 15.87 -6.66 8.44
C LEU A 556 15.26 -5.47 9.21
N GLY A 557 14.80 -4.43 8.50
CA GLY A 557 13.93 -3.37 9.03
C GLY A 557 14.40 -2.59 10.24
N ARG A 558 13.46 -1.84 10.82
CA ARG A 558 13.69 -0.99 11.99
C ARG A 558 13.58 -1.77 13.30
N GLU A 559 14.66 -1.76 14.07
CA GLU A 559 14.78 -2.44 15.37
C GLU A 559 13.90 -1.81 16.47
N ASP A 560 13.65 -0.49 16.39
CA ASP A 560 12.86 0.22 17.40
C ASP A 560 11.36 -0.13 17.33
N LEU A 561 10.90 -0.60 16.17
CA LEU A 561 9.49 -0.93 15.91
C LEU A 561 9.25 -2.43 15.73
N SER A 562 10.26 -3.16 15.26
CA SER A 562 10.18 -4.61 15.01
C SER A 562 10.41 -5.45 16.27
N CYS A 563 9.79 -6.62 16.32
CA CYS A 563 10.05 -7.60 17.37
C CYS A 563 9.64 -9.02 16.98
N ALA A 564 10.32 -10.00 17.58
CA ALA A 564 9.97 -11.42 17.48
C ALA A 564 9.80 -11.94 16.05
N ASN A 565 10.54 -11.36 15.10
CA ASN A 565 10.61 -11.89 13.74
C ASN A 565 11.59 -13.07 13.73
N ARG A 566 11.29 -14.10 12.94
CA ARG A 566 12.08 -15.32 12.82
C ARG A 566 12.48 -15.53 11.37
N PHE A 567 13.73 -15.88 11.15
CA PHE A 567 14.31 -16.19 9.85
C PHE A 567 15.11 -17.48 9.96
N GLU A 568 14.48 -18.59 9.61
CA GLU A 568 15.01 -19.93 9.90
C GLU A 568 14.91 -20.92 8.74
N ARG A 569 15.88 -21.83 8.60
CA ARG A 569 15.83 -22.89 7.58
C ARG A 569 15.70 -22.33 6.17
N ASN A 570 16.26 -21.17 5.87
CA ASN A 570 16.28 -20.61 4.52
C ASN A 570 17.61 -20.92 3.83
N ILE A 571 17.61 -20.91 2.50
CA ILE A 571 18.81 -21.02 1.67
C ILE A 571 19.06 -19.67 1.00
N LEU A 572 20.24 -19.10 1.22
CA LEU A 572 20.71 -17.87 0.60
C LEU A 572 21.87 -18.22 -0.33
N TRP A 573 21.67 -18.03 -1.63
CA TRP A 573 22.68 -18.29 -2.65
C TRP A 573 22.94 -17.02 -3.48
N PHE A 574 24.16 -16.50 -3.47
CA PHE A 574 24.49 -15.26 -4.16
C PHE A 574 25.77 -15.39 -4.98
N ASP A 575 25.85 -14.62 -6.06
CA ASP A 575 26.96 -14.63 -7.02
C ASP A 575 27.87 -13.39 -6.89
N ARG A 576 27.62 -12.56 -5.87
CA ARG A 576 28.32 -11.31 -5.58
C ARG A 576 28.26 -11.01 -4.09
N ASP A 577 29.15 -10.17 -3.59
CA ASP A 577 29.20 -9.84 -2.16
C ASP A 577 28.04 -8.93 -1.72
N ASN A 578 26.93 -9.52 -1.25
CA ASN A 578 25.72 -8.78 -0.92
C ASN A 578 24.80 -9.45 0.12
N LEU A 579 25.34 -10.08 1.16
CA LEU A 579 24.53 -10.75 2.19
C LEU A 579 23.43 -9.85 2.80
N GLY A 580 23.66 -8.55 2.96
CA GLY A 580 22.57 -7.57 3.06
C GLY A 580 22.79 -6.42 4.06
N GLU A 581 21.81 -5.52 4.10
CA GLU A 581 21.69 -4.44 5.09
C GLU A 581 20.91 -5.00 6.30
N GLY A 582 21.58 -5.11 7.46
CA GLY A 582 20.95 -5.65 8.68
C GLY A 582 21.26 -7.11 9.00
N ALA A 583 22.20 -7.76 8.31
CA ALA A 583 22.68 -9.10 8.70
C ALA A 583 23.29 -9.15 10.12
N ASP A 584 23.56 -7.98 10.70
CA ASP A 584 24.06 -7.73 12.05
C ASP A 584 22.97 -7.46 13.10
N ARG A 585 21.68 -7.52 12.74
CA ARG A 585 20.57 -7.27 13.67
C ARG A 585 20.55 -8.28 14.83
N PRO A 586 20.24 -7.85 16.06
CA PRO A 586 20.27 -8.73 17.22
C PRO A 586 19.09 -9.72 17.22
N ALA A 587 19.33 -10.92 17.77
CA ALA A 587 18.32 -11.98 17.89
C ALA A 587 17.09 -11.60 18.74
N SER A 588 17.22 -10.56 19.56
CA SER A 588 16.12 -10.02 20.37
C SER A 588 14.97 -9.49 19.50
N THR A 589 15.28 -8.92 18.34
CA THR A 589 14.31 -8.39 17.39
C THR A 589 14.12 -9.30 16.18
N HIS A 590 15.20 -9.91 15.69
CA HIS A 590 15.21 -10.81 14.52
C HIS A 590 16.01 -12.08 14.83
N ALA A 591 15.31 -13.16 15.22
CA ALA A 591 15.95 -14.43 15.44
C ALA A 591 16.36 -15.06 14.09
N THR A 592 17.66 -15.15 13.83
CA THR A 592 18.23 -15.76 12.62
C THR A 592 18.94 -17.06 12.98
N ALA A 593 18.47 -18.19 12.45
CA ALA A 593 19.04 -19.50 12.80
C ALA A 593 18.89 -20.56 11.70
N ARG A 594 19.74 -21.59 11.70
CA ARG A 594 19.64 -22.77 10.82
C ARG A 594 19.48 -22.43 9.34
N ASN A 595 20.15 -21.39 8.84
CA ASN A 595 20.13 -21.05 7.42
C ASN A 595 21.35 -21.63 6.70
N VAL A 596 21.22 -21.94 5.41
CA VAL A 596 22.38 -22.20 4.53
C VAL A 596 22.71 -20.92 3.81
N VAL A 597 23.96 -20.48 3.89
CA VAL A 597 24.45 -19.25 3.27
C VAL A 597 25.64 -19.58 2.38
N TRP A 598 25.55 -19.24 1.10
CA TRP A 598 26.59 -19.57 0.13
C TRP A 598 26.81 -18.45 -0.88
N ASN A 599 28.09 -18.12 -1.10
CA ASN A 599 28.52 -17.34 -2.23
C ASN A 599 29.06 -18.28 -3.33
N ALA A 600 28.70 -18.04 -4.59
CA ALA A 600 29.22 -18.78 -5.75
C ALA A 600 30.76 -18.71 -5.87
N ALA A 601 31.41 -17.73 -5.23
CA ALA A 601 32.87 -17.65 -5.10
C ALA A 601 33.48 -18.61 -4.06
N GLY A 602 32.67 -19.35 -3.28
CA GLY A 602 33.09 -20.23 -2.20
C GLY A 602 32.90 -19.62 -0.80
N CYS A 603 33.31 -20.35 0.26
CA CYS A 603 33.22 -19.89 1.67
C CYS A 603 33.88 -18.51 1.88
N GLU A 604 35.09 -18.29 1.34
CA GLU A 604 35.76 -16.97 1.44
C GLU A 604 35.00 -15.82 0.73
N GLY A 605 33.95 -16.13 -0.03
CA GLY A 605 33.08 -15.16 -0.68
C GLY A 605 31.99 -14.56 0.21
N VAL A 606 31.70 -15.13 1.39
CA VAL A 606 30.68 -14.57 2.30
C VAL A 606 31.32 -13.54 3.22
N ARG A 607 30.90 -12.27 3.11
CA ARG A 607 31.37 -11.22 4.04
C ARG A 607 30.40 -11.03 5.20
N TRP A 608 30.78 -11.58 6.35
CA TRP A 608 30.05 -11.42 7.60
C TRP A 608 30.35 -10.09 8.30
N PRO A 609 29.37 -9.45 8.96
CA PRO A 609 29.59 -8.24 9.75
C PRO A 609 30.70 -8.35 10.82
N LEU A 610 30.81 -9.50 11.51
CA LEU A 610 31.87 -9.82 12.48
C LEU A 610 33.00 -10.66 11.86
N GLY A 611 33.12 -10.67 10.54
CA GLY A 611 34.20 -11.30 9.78
C GLY A 611 34.03 -12.80 9.53
N THR A 612 33.40 -13.56 10.44
CA THR A 612 33.14 -15.00 10.25
C THR A 612 31.77 -15.40 10.78
N LEU A 613 31.17 -16.45 10.21
CA LEU A 613 29.93 -17.04 10.75
C LEU A 613 30.08 -17.47 12.22
N THR A 614 31.24 -18.01 12.61
CA THR A 614 31.48 -18.38 14.02
C THR A 614 31.41 -17.17 14.95
N ALA A 615 31.96 -16.02 14.56
CA ALA A 615 31.87 -14.80 15.35
C ALA A 615 30.42 -14.27 15.43
N GLU A 616 29.66 -14.37 14.35
CA GLU A 616 28.22 -14.08 14.34
C GLU A 616 27.45 -14.95 15.33
N GLN A 617 27.71 -16.26 15.32
CA GLN A 617 27.10 -17.23 16.22
C GLN A 617 27.46 -16.98 17.69
N MET A 618 28.71 -16.61 17.97
CA MET A 618 29.12 -16.18 19.32
C MET A 618 28.39 -14.91 19.78
N ALA A 619 28.01 -14.02 18.86
CA ALA A 619 27.20 -12.84 19.14
C ALA A 619 25.68 -13.13 19.19
N GLY A 620 25.27 -14.41 19.09
CA GLY A 620 23.88 -14.82 19.17
C GLY A 620 23.10 -14.67 17.85
N ARG A 621 23.78 -14.41 16.73
CA ARG A 621 23.16 -14.27 15.39
C ARG A 621 23.48 -15.48 14.53
N TRP A 622 22.64 -15.78 13.54
CA TRP A 622 22.87 -16.87 12.58
C TRP A 622 23.17 -18.23 13.26
N LEU A 623 22.53 -18.48 14.41
CA LEU A 623 22.77 -19.66 15.25
C LEU A 623 22.54 -20.94 14.44
N GLU A 624 23.44 -21.92 14.56
CA GLU A 624 23.34 -23.21 13.85
C GLU A 624 23.25 -23.08 12.31
N SER A 625 23.51 -21.91 11.74
CA SER A 625 23.57 -21.73 10.29
C SER A 625 24.85 -22.35 9.72
N LEU A 626 24.84 -22.66 8.43
CA LEU A 626 25.94 -23.26 7.70
C LEU A 626 26.40 -22.32 6.58
N GLU A 627 27.71 -22.17 6.45
CA GLU A 627 28.35 -21.50 5.32
C GLU A 627 28.89 -22.55 4.34
N LEU A 628 27.98 -23.22 3.63
CA LEU A 628 28.26 -24.37 2.76
C LEU A 628 27.44 -24.29 1.46
N ASP A 629 27.95 -24.89 0.39
CA ASP A 629 27.24 -24.98 -0.88
C ASP A 629 25.93 -25.75 -0.67
N PRO A 630 24.75 -25.18 -1.00
CA PRO A 630 23.49 -25.89 -0.91
C PRO A 630 23.38 -27.04 -1.93
N LEU A 631 24.30 -27.14 -2.90
CA LEU A 631 24.30 -28.18 -3.93
C LEU A 631 23.07 -28.11 -4.84
N PHE A 632 22.74 -26.89 -5.30
CA PHE A 632 21.72 -26.68 -6.33
C PHE A 632 22.15 -27.29 -7.68
N THR A 633 21.18 -27.79 -8.44
CA THR A 633 21.42 -28.45 -9.73
C THR A 633 21.94 -27.48 -10.80
N ASN A 634 21.31 -26.30 -10.95
CA ASN A 634 21.79 -25.24 -11.86
C ASN A 634 21.27 -23.85 -11.42
N PRO A 635 21.81 -23.28 -10.33
CA PRO A 635 21.31 -22.02 -9.76
C PRO A 635 21.49 -20.82 -10.70
N THR A 636 22.51 -20.83 -11.57
CA THR A 636 22.72 -19.81 -12.61
C THR A 636 21.67 -19.85 -13.71
N GLY A 637 21.08 -21.02 -13.98
CA GLY A 637 19.98 -21.20 -14.92
C GLY A 637 18.59 -21.05 -14.30
N GLY A 638 18.50 -20.72 -13.00
CA GLY A 638 17.23 -20.63 -12.27
C GLY A 638 16.67 -21.95 -11.78
N ASP A 639 17.44 -23.04 -11.84
CA ASP A 639 17.06 -24.34 -11.29
C ASP A 639 17.68 -24.52 -9.90
N PHE A 640 16.82 -24.34 -8.88
CA PHE A 640 17.16 -24.43 -7.47
C PHE A 640 16.77 -25.79 -6.87
N THR A 641 16.68 -26.83 -7.69
CA THR A 641 16.52 -28.20 -7.20
C THR A 641 17.76 -28.65 -6.44
N LEU A 642 17.59 -29.12 -5.20
CA LEU A 642 18.67 -29.61 -4.35
C LEU A 642 19.05 -31.05 -4.72
N ARG A 643 20.35 -31.33 -4.73
CA ARG A 643 20.85 -32.71 -4.74
C ARG A 643 20.53 -33.43 -3.43
N GLU A 644 20.48 -34.76 -3.46
CA GLU A 644 20.18 -35.61 -2.30
C GLU A 644 21.20 -35.47 -1.15
N ASP A 645 22.44 -35.08 -1.46
CA ASP A 645 23.53 -34.89 -0.52
C ASP A 645 23.66 -33.45 0.02
N SER A 646 22.63 -32.61 -0.17
CA SER A 646 22.65 -31.21 0.28
C SER A 646 22.75 -31.07 1.80
N PRO A 647 23.61 -30.16 2.31
CA PRO A 647 23.68 -29.85 3.75
C PRO A 647 22.41 -29.16 4.28
N ALA A 648 21.53 -28.66 3.41
CA ALA A 648 20.28 -28.04 3.83
C ALA A 648 19.37 -29.03 4.58
N TYR A 649 19.42 -30.32 4.24
CA TYR A 649 18.60 -31.35 4.89
C TYR A 649 18.98 -31.55 6.36
N ASP A 650 20.25 -31.39 6.72
CA ASP A 650 20.72 -31.50 8.10
C ASP A 650 20.15 -30.40 9.00
N LEU A 651 19.78 -29.25 8.41
CA LEU A 651 19.09 -28.15 9.09
C LEU A 651 17.56 -28.29 9.11
N GLY A 652 17.04 -29.38 8.54
CA GLY A 652 15.61 -29.65 8.44
C GLY A 652 14.91 -28.93 7.29
N PHE A 653 15.64 -28.47 6.27
CA PHE A 653 15.04 -27.91 5.05
C PHE A 653 14.16 -28.96 4.35
N GLN A 654 12.93 -28.59 4.03
CA GLN A 654 11.98 -29.43 3.30
C GLN A 654 12.02 -29.05 1.82
N THR A 655 12.24 -30.00 0.92
CA THR A 655 12.18 -29.71 -0.51
C THR A 655 10.77 -29.30 -0.93
N PHE A 656 10.70 -28.30 -1.80
CA PHE A 656 9.46 -27.89 -2.47
C PHE A 656 9.75 -27.60 -3.95
N ASP A 657 8.77 -27.82 -4.80
CA ASP A 657 8.86 -27.55 -6.24
C ASP A 657 8.28 -26.16 -6.54
N GLY A 658 9.17 -25.19 -6.80
CA GLY A 658 8.80 -23.83 -7.20
C GLY A 658 8.06 -23.77 -8.54
N HIS A 659 8.24 -24.75 -9.44
CA HIS A 659 7.55 -24.80 -10.74
C HIS A 659 6.05 -25.11 -10.63
N ARG A 660 5.57 -25.46 -9.43
CA ARG A 660 4.13 -25.58 -9.15
C ARG A 660 3.44 -24.22 -9.02
N ALA A 661 4.21 -23.14 -8.89
CA ALA A 661 3.68 -21.79 -8.87
C ALA A 661 3.12 -21.39 -10.26
N GLY A 662 2.05 -20.60 -10.25
CA GLY A 662 1.35 -20.17 -11.45
C GLY A 662 0.14 -21.05 -11.80
N PRO A 663 -0.54 -20.72 -12.92
CA PRO A 663 -1.77 -21.39 -13.32
C PRO A 663 -1.56 -22.86 -13.61
N ARG A 664 -2.45 -23.70 -13.07
CA ARG A 664 -2.49 -25.13 -13.39
C ARG A 664 -2.82 -25.31 -14.88
N GLN A 665 -2.26 -26.35 -15.50
CA GLN A 665 -2.25 -26.48 -16.96
C GLN A 665 -3.65 -26.37 -17.58
N LYS A 666 -3.83 -25.49 -18.57
CA LYS A 666 -5.12 -25.31 -19.29
C LYS A 666 -5.68 -26.61 -19.87
N ALA A 667 -4.83 -27.55 -20.31
CA ALA A 667 -5.29 -28.85 -20.82
C ALA A 667 -5.97 -29.72 -19.75
N SER A 668 -5.66 -29.49 -18.47
CA SER A 668 -6.30 -30.16 -17.33
C SER A 668 -7.49 -29.39 -16.75
N MET A 669 -7.76 -28.17 -17.24
CA MET A 669 -8.83 -27.33 -16.72
C MET A 669 -10.18 -27.69 -17.35
N PRO A 670 -11.26 -27.77 -16.57
CA PRO A 670 -12.58 -28.10 -17.09
C PRO A 670 -13.14 -26.97 -17.96
N VAL A 671 -14.06 -27.32 -18.87
CA VAL A 671 -14.71 -26.37 -19.77
C VAL A 671 -15.78 -25.54 -19.04
N SER A 672 -16.34 -26.08 -17.95
CA SER A 672 -17.35 -25.42 -17.10
C SER A 672 -16.90 -25.35 -15.66
N PHE A 673 -17.36 -24.31 -14.95
CA PHE A 673 -17.12 -24.15 -13.53
C PHE A 673 -17.66 -25.30 -12.67
N THR A 674 -18.70 -26.01 -13.14
CA THR A 674 -19.32 -27.09 -12.34
C THR A 674 -18.35 -28.24 -12.07
N ASP A 675 -17.39 -28.46 -12.98
CA ASP A 675 -16.37 -29.50 -12.85
C ASP A 675 -15.04 -28.92 -12.31
N TYR A 676 -15.02 -27.62 -11.98
CA TYR A 676 -13.86 -26.96 -11.41
C TYR A 676 -13.84 -27.10 -9.89
N SER A 677 -12.68 -27.50 -9.38
CA SER A 677 -12.43 -27.56 -7.96
C SER A 677 -11.07 -26.96 -7.62
N LEU A 678 -11.03 -26.33 -6.46
CA LEU A 678 -9.81 -25.98 -5.76
C LEU A 678 -9.64 -26.98 -4.62
N PRO A 679 -8.40 -27.32 -4.24
CA PRO A 679 -8.16 -27.94 -2.95
C PRO A 679 -8.85 -27.10 -1.87
N GLU A 680 -9.63 -27.74 -1.02
CA GLU A 680 -10.28 -27.04 0.08
C GLU A 680 -9.18 -26.55 1.03
N ALA A 681 -9.09 -25.23 1.22
CA ALA A 681 -8.22 -24.68 2.24
C ALA A 681 -8.87 -24.99 3.59
N GLU A 682 -8.22 -25.81 4.41
CA GLU A 682 -8.74 -26.10 5.75
C GLU A 682 -8.96 -24.78 6.50
N PRO A 683 -10.16 -24.56 7.06
CA PRO A 683 -10.39 -23.39 7.88
C PRO A 683 -9.44 -23.45 9.07
N ILE A 684 -8.83 -22.32 9.41
CA ILE A 684 -7.95 -22.24 10.59
C ILE A 684 -8.60 -21.40 11.69
N ALA A 685 -8.35 -21.82 12.92
CA ALA A 685 -8.71 -21.04 14.09
C ALA A 685 -7.75 -19.85 14.21
N VAL A 686 -8.29 -18.63 14.24
CA VAL A 686 -7.49 -17.40 14.34
C VAL A 686 -8.03 -16.55 15.48
N ALA A 687 -7.13 -16.16 16.36
CA ALA A 687 -7.39 -15.17 17.38
C ALA A 687 -6.36 -14.04 17.32
N VAL A 688 -6.79 -12.88 17.79
CA VAL A 688 -5.95 -11.69 17.96
C VAL A 688 -5.90 -11.39 19.45
N ALA A 689 -4.69 -11.38 19.96
CA ALA A 689 -4.29 -11.06 21.30
C ALA A 689 -3.74 -9.62 21.38
N GLY A 690 -4.12 -8.91 22.43
CA GLY A 690 -3.68 -7.56 22.72
C GLY A 690 -3.29 -7.44 24.18
N VAL A 691 -2.41 -6.48 24.44
CA VAL A 691 -2.12 -6.02 25.78
C VAL A 691 -2.29 -4.52 25.81
N GLU A 692 -2.93 -4.01 26.86
CA GLU A 692 -3.12 -2.60 27.12
C GLU A 692 -2.51 -2.28 28.48
N LEU A 693 -1.59 -1.31 28.51
CA LEU A 693 -0.90 -0.92 29.73
C LEU A 693 -1.80 0.00 30.55
N ASP A 694 -2.11 -0.39 31.78
CA ASP A 694 -2.84 0.46 32.71
C ASP A 694 -1.84 1.32 33.51
N LYS A 695 -0.83 0.69 34.13
CA LYS A 695 0.09 1.36 35.05
C LYS A 695 1.44 0.65 35.15
N VAL A 696 2.50 1.42 35.39
CA VAL A 696 3.83 0.91 35.77
C VAL A 696 4.24 1.49 37.13
N ILE A 697 4.67 0.63 38.04
CA ILE A 697 5.04 0.98 39.41
C ILE A 697 6.46 0.47 39.67
N GLU A 698 7.35 1.34 40.11
CA GLU A 698 8.71 0.95 40.52
C GLU A 698 8.68 0.14 41.83
N GLU A 699 9.41 -0.96 41.87
CA GLU A 699 9.57 -1.80 43.06
C GLU A 699 11.05 -2.14 43.28
N GLU A 700 11.43 -2.52 44.51
CA GLU A 700 12.84 -2.73 44.89
C GLU A 700 13.57 -3.77 44.03
N ASN A 701 12.82 -4.72 43.42
CA ASN A 701 13.35 -5.81 42.60
C ASN A 701 12.86 -5.77 41.14
N GLY A 702 12.40 -4.63 40.63
CA GLY A 702 11.92 -4.52 39.24
C GLY A 702 10.83 -3.47 39.07
N ARG A 703 9.91 -3.70 38.14
CA ARG A 703 8.72 -2.87 37.95
C ARG A 703 7.48 -3.74 37.99
N ARG A 704 6.47 -3.36 38.77
CA ARG A 704 5.14 -3.95 38.66
C ARG A 704 4.39 -3.30 37.52
N VAL A 705 3.94 -4.11 36.58
CA VAL A 705 3.14 -3.70 35.43
C VAL A 705 1.71 -4.18 35.67
N GLU A 706 0.77 -3.24 35.66
CA GLU A 706 -0.67 -3.50 35.64
C GLU A 706 -1.14 -3.34 34.19
N ALA A 707 -1.79 -4.36 33.65
CA ALA A 707 -2.19 -4.39 32.25
C ALA A 707 -3.48 -5.19 32.04
N MET A 708 -4.24 -4.83 31.01
CA MET A 708 -5.34 -5.62 30.49
C MET A 708 -4.85 -6.50 29.34
N LEU A 709 -4.95 -7.81 29.54
CA LEU A 709 -4.73 -8.83 28.52
C LEU A 709 -6.06 -9.11 27.83
N ARG A 710 -6.08 -9.11 26.49
CA ARG A 710 -7.29 -9.37 25.70
C ARG A 710 -7.00 -10.41 24.62
N VAL A 711 -7.88 -11.38 24.43
CA VAL A 711 -7.82 -12.32 23.29
C VAL A 711 -9.20 -12.42 22.65
N ARG A 712 -9.27 -12.21 21.34
CA ARG A 712 -10.49 -12.24 20.55
C ARG A 712 -10.40 -13.26 19.43
N ASN A 713 -11.39 -14.14 19.33
CA ASN A 713 -11.53 -15.04 18.18
C ASN A 713 -12.07 -14.27 16.97
N VAL A 714 -11.31 -14.24 15.88
CA VAL A 714 -11.65 -13.52 14.64
C VAL A 714 -12.03 -14.47 13.49
N SER A 715 -11.98 -15.79 13.73
CA SER A 715 -12.28 -16.84 12.76
C SER A 715 -13.69 -17.41 12.92
N GLU A 716 -14.10 -18.25 11.97
CA GLU A 716 -15.36 -19.01 12.02
C GLU A 716 -15.24 -20.32 12.83
N LEU A 717 -14.04 -20.66 13.30
CA LEU A 717 -13.79 -21.85 14.12
C LEU A 717 -13.60 -21.48 15.60
N PRO A 718 -13.93 -22.36 16.55
CA PRO A 718 -13.52 -22.19 17.95
C PRO A 718 -11.99 -22.12 18.08
N VAL A 719 -11.51 -21.30 19.02
CA VAL A 719 -10.09 -21.18 19.35
C VAL A 719 -9.89 -21.66 20.79
N SER A 720 -8.94 -22.56 21.03
CA SER A 720 -8.54 -22.99 22.37
C SER A 720 -7.02 -23.00 22.50
N GLY A 721 -6.50 -22.44 23.59
CA GLY A 721 -5.07 -22.52 23.90
C GLY A 721 -4.58 -21.56 24.96
N VAL A 722 -3.25 -21.47 25.09
CA VAL A 722 -2.60 -20.66 26.11
C VAL A 722 -1.84 -19.52 25.45
N TYR A 723 -2.07 -18.31 25.96
CA TYR A 723 -1.33 -17.13 25.58
C TYR A 723 -0.41 -16.72 26.72
N GLN A 724 0.86 -16.51 26.44
CA GLN A 724 1.88 -16.17 27.40
C GLN A 724 2.26 -14.71 27.24
N VAL A 725 2.28 -13.96 28.34
CA VAL A 725 2.94 -12.66 28.37
C VAL A 725 4.43 -12.92 28.21
N LEU A 726 4.99 -12.37 27.14
CA LEU A 726 6.42 -12.35 26.89
C LEU A 726 6.90 -10.91 26.92
N GLY A 727 8.15 -10.71 27.32
CA GLY A 727 8.77 -9.41 27.17
C GLY A 727 10.25 -9.49 26.90
N SER A 728 10.83 -8.31 26.66
CA SER A 728 12.25 -8.14 26.37
C SER A 728 12.83 -6.97 27.15
N GLY A 729 14.02 -7.18 27.75
CA GLY A 729 14.88 -6.16 28.34
C GLY A 729 15.52 -5.23 27.32
N ALA A 730 16.24 -4.21 27.80
CA ALA A 730 16.99 -3.27 26.96
C ALA A 730 18.17 -3.96 26.26
N ASP A 731 18.71 -5.01 26.88
CA ASP A 731 19.75 -5.87 26.32
C ASP A 731 19.18 -6.98 25.40
N GLY A 732 17.86 -7.00 25.21
CA GLY A 732 17.18 -7.99 24.39
C GLY A 732 16.91 -9.34 25.06
N ARG A 733 17.27 -9.53 26.35
CA ARG A 733 16.92 -10.75 27.09
C ARG A 733 15.41 -10.88 27.21
N ARG A 734 14.91 -12.08 26.90
CA ARG A 734 13.48 -12.39 27.02
C ARG A 734 13.12 -12.85 28.42
N TRP A 735 11.91 -12.54 28.85
CA TRP A 735 11.30 -13.04 30.07
C TRP A 735 9.86 -13.48 29.79
N GLU A 736 9.36 -14.36 30.64
CA GLU A 736 8.03 -14.93 30.57
C GLU A 736 7.25 -14.51 31.82
N GLY A 737 6.05 -13.96 31.63
CA GLY A 737 5.16 -13.47 32.68
C GLY A 737 3.98 -14.39 32.95
N GLU A 738 2.78 -13.82 33.09
CA GLU A 738 1.55 -14.59 33.26
C GLU A 738 1.06 -15.26 31.97
N SER A 739 0.33 -16.36 32.14
CA SER A 739 -0.34 -17.07 31.05
C SER A 739 -1.86 -16.93 31.14
N LEU A 740 -2.52 -16.78 30.00
CA LEU A 740 -3.96 -16.72 29.83
C LEU A 740 -4.42 -17.91 28.98
N ALA A 741 -5.07 -18.89 29.62
CA ALA A 741 -5.75 -19.98 28.91
C ALA A 741 -7.12 -19.50 28.41
N VAL A 742 -7.46 -19.83 27.16
CA VAL A 742 -8.68 -19.38 26.50
C VAL A 742 -9.40 -20.54 25.82
N GLU A 743 -10.73 -20.50 25.85
CA GLU A 743 -11.63 -21.29 25.00
C GLU A 743 -12.70 -20.33 24.46
N LEU A 744 -12.60 -19.98 23.18
CA LEU A 744 -13.38 -18.91 22.56
C LEU A 744 -14.17 -19.45 21.37
N LEU A 745 -15.49 -19.33 21.45
CA LEU A 745 -16.37 -19.48 20.28
C LEU A 745 -16.11 -18.36 19.25
N PRO A 746 -16.52 -18.54 17.98
CA PRO A 746 -16.40 -17.50 16.96
C PRO A 746 -16.93 -16.14 17.43
N GLY A 747 -16.12 -15.09 17.29
CA GLY A 747 -16.44 -13.73 17.72
C GLY A 747 -16.32 -13.45 19.22
N ALA A 748 -16.13 -14.46 20.08
CA ALA A 748 -15.96 -14.27 21.51
C ALA A 748 -14.64 -13.58 21.85
N THR A 749 -14.63 -12.86 22.97
CA THR A 749 -13.46 -12.18 23.53
C THR A 749 -13.35 -12.53 25.01
N VAL A 750 -12.12 -12.74 25.48
CA VAL A 750 -11.78 -12.83 26.90
C VAL A 750 -10.83 -11.70 27.26
N GLU A 751 -11.02 -11.15 28.45
CA GLU A 751 -10.19 -10.10 29.03
C GLU A 751 -9.75 -10.52 30.43
N LEU A 752 -8.51 -10.25 30.77
CA LEU A 752 -7.94 -10.48 32.09
C LEU A 752 -7.12 -9.25 32.49
N ARG A 753 -7.52 -8.59 33.58
CA ARG A 753 -6.65 -7.62 34.25
C ARG A 753 -5.61 -8.40 35.04
N SER A 754 -4.35 -8.08 34.80
CA SER A 754 -3.19 -8.79 35.31
C SER A 754 -2.20 -7.80 35.91
N SER A 755 -1.45 -8.24 36.91
CA SER A 755 -0.43 -7.45 37.60
C SER A 755 0.79 -8.33 37.87
N PHE A 756 1.90 -8.06 37.20
CA PHE A 756 3.13 -8.86 37.31
C PHE A 756 4.38 -8.00 37.43
N VAL A 757 5.41 -8.54 38.07
CA VAL A 757 6.71 -7.88 38.22
C VAL A 757 7.60 -8.25 37.04
N VAL A 758 8.13 -7.24 36.36
CA VAL A 758 9.07 -7.36 35.24
C VAL A 758 10.45 -6.86 35.66
N PRO A 759 11.53 -7.31 34.99
CA PRO A 759 12.86 -6.74 35.20
C PRO A 759 12.89 -5.20 35.08
N SER A 760 13.74 -4.55 35.86
CA SER A 760 13.90 -3.09 35.84
C SER A 760 14.36 -2.56 34.48
N ASP A 761 14.93 -3.40 33.63
CA ASP A 761 15.36 -3.08 32.28
C ASP A 761 14.33 -3.46 31.19
N ALA A 762 13.24 -4.18 31.50
CA ALA A 762 12.16 -4.52 30.56
C ALA A 762 11.72 -3.31 29.71
N ARG A 763 11.76 -3.44 28.39
CA ARG A 763 11.39 -2.35 27.47
C ARG A 763 10.07 -2.59 26.78
N ARG A 764 9.72 -3.85 26.56
CA ARG A 764 8.53 -4.21 25.80
C ARG A 764 7.94 -5.51 26.32
N PHE A 765 6.62 -5.66 26.19
CA PHE A 765 5.93 -6.91 26.44
C PHE A 765 4.75 -7.07 25.48
N TRP A 766 4.37 -8.31 25.21
CA TRP A 766 3.32 -8.69 24.28
C TRP A 766 2.70 -10.01 24.71
N LEU A 767 1.51 -10.30 24.21
CA LEU A 767 0.81 -11.55 24.50
C LEU A 767 0.93 -12.50 23.30
N MET A 768 1.76 -13.54 23.42
CA MET A 768 2.02 -14.48 22.33
C MET A 768 1.33 -15.82 22.59
N ALA A 769 0.78 -16.44 21.55
CA ALA A 769 0.30 -17.81 21.67
C ALA A 769 1.47 -18.77 21.96
N CYS A 770 1.23 -19.78 22.81
CA CYS A 770 2.16 -20.85 23.14
C CYS A 770 1.59 -22.21 22.73
N GLY A 771 2.44 -23.07 22.15
CA GLY A 771 2.07 -24.43 21.76
C GLY A 771 2.00 -24.60 20.24
N ASP A 772 0.97 -25.33 19.78
CA ASP A 772 0.81 -25.74 18.39
C ASP A 772 0.45 -24.55 17.47
N GLU A 773 1.45 -24.09 16.71
CA GLU A 773 1.34 -23.00 15.75
C GLU A 773 0.31 -23.26 14.64
N THR A 774 -0.18 -24.51 14.45
CA THR A 774 -1.23 -24.82 13.45
C THR A 774 -2.65 -24.48 13.91
N ASN A 775 -2.89 -24.49 15.24
CA ASN A 775 -4.21 -24.25 15.86
C ASN A 775 -4.29 -22.89 16.59
N LEU A 776 -3.14 -22.27 16.89
CA LEU A 776 -3.03 -21.07 17.72
C LEU A 776 -2.04 -20.09 17.10
N PHE A 777 -2.55 -19.19 16.26
CA PHE A 777 -1.68 -18.18 15.62
C PHE A 777 -1.50 -16.94 16.48
N SER A 778 -0.26 -16.44 16.54
CA SER A 778 0.11 -15.20 17.20
C SER A 778 -0.36 -13.98 16.42
N GLY A 779 -1.46 -13.37 16.85
CA GLY A 779 -1.71 -11.96 16.58
C GLY A 779 -1.47 -11.20 17.87
N ALA A 780 -0.27 -10.70 18.15
CA ALA A 780 0.04 -10.07 19.43
C ALA A 780 0.24 -8.56 19.25
N THR A 781 -0.33 -7.75 20.14
CA THR A 781 0.05 -6.34 20.25
C THR A 781 1.26 -6.19 21.17
N LEU A 782 2.29 -5.46 20.71
CA LEU A 782 3.42 -5.05 21.53
C LEU A 782 3.09 -3.78 22.30
N VAL A 783 3.38 -3.81 23.59
CA VAL A 783 3.31 -2.67 24.48
C VAL A 783 4.73 -2.26 24.85
N ASN A 784 5.06 -0.99 24.64
CA ASN A 784 6.30 -0.41 25.12
C ASN A 784 6.15 -0.05 26.60
N ILE A 785 7.05 -0.56 27.42
CA ILE A 785 7.21 -0.17 28.82
C ILE A 785 8.03 1.12 28.82
N PRO A 786 7.54 2.19 29.44
CA PRO A 786 8.29 3.42 29.55
C PRO A 786 9.59 3.17 30.33
N GLU A 787 10.71 3.69 29.83
CA GLU A 787 11.91 3.85 30.66
C GLU A 787 11.60 4.78 31.83
N THR A 788 11.81 4.31 33.06
CA THR A 788 11.89 5.23 34.20
C THR A 788 13.21 5.97 34.12
N VAL A 789 13.15 7.11 33.43
CA VAL A 789 14.18 8.13 33.55
C VAL A 789 13.94 8.77 34.91
N PRO A 790 14.94 8.80 35.82
CA PRO A 790 14.82 9.60 37.04
C PRO A 790 14.46 11.00 36.59
N VAL A 791 13.25 11.46 36.90
CA VAL A 791 12.89 12.86 36.68
C VAL A 791 13.83 13.60 37.62
N PRO A 792 14.80 14.38 37.12
CA PRO A 792 15.62 15.19 38.00
C PRO A 792 14.66 16.05 38.83
N ALA A 793 14.91 16.26 40.12
CA ALA A 793 14.18 17.27 40.87
C ALA A 793 14.42 18.61 40.15
N LEU A 794 13.48 19.00 39.31
CA LEU A 794 13.60 20.21 38.51
C LEU A 794 13.55 21.38 39.49
N LYS A 795 14.56 22.25 39.43
CA LYS A 795 14.42 23.56 40.05
C LYS A 795 13.21 24.21 39.38
N THR A 796 12.22 24.60 40.16
CA THR A 796 11.05 25.29 39.63
C THR A 796 11.45 26.72 39.28
N TRP A 797 11.14 27.13 38.06
CA TRP A 797 11.11 28.54 37.72
C TRP A 797 9.74 29.07 38.10
N THR A 798 9.66 30.11 38.93
CA THR A 798 8.38 30.79 39.17
C THR A 798 7.88 31.34 37.83
N ILE A 799 6.73 30.81 37.38
CA ILE A 799 6.06 31.33 36.20
C ILE A 799 5.50 32.70 36.58
N PRO A 800 5.88 33.80 35.90
CA PRO A 800 5.39 35.12 36.24
C PRO A 800 3.86 35.18 36.06
N GLU A 801 3.16 35.98 36.86
CA GLU A 801 1.69 35.95 36.90
C GLU A 801 1.03 36.74 35.76
N SER A 802 1.79 37.55 35.00
CA SER A 802 1.25 38.45 33.95
C SER A 802 2.03 38.44 32.62
N GLU A 803 1.32 38.59 31.50
CA GLU A 803 1.85 38.62 30.11
C GLU A 803 2.92 39.72 29.90
N ASP A 804 2.89 40.81 30.67
CA ASP A 804 3.88 41.90 30.60
C ASP A 804 5.22 41.55 31.27
N GLU A 805 5.23 40.78 32.36
CA GLU A 805 6.45 40.18 32.94
C GLU A 805 7.01 39.08 32.02
N TRP A 806 6.13 38.37 31.32
CA TRP A 806 6.48 37.34 30.34
C TRP A 806 7.25 37.92 29.15
N ILE A 807 6.75 39.01 28.57
CA ILE A 807 7.31 39.66 27.39
C ILE A 807 8.65 40.35 27.68
N SER A 808 8.80 40.91 28.89
CA SER A 808 10.00 41.66 29.29
C SER A 808 11.19 40.77 29.65
N SER A 809 10.97 39.52 30.07
CA SER A 809 12.06 38.57 30.41
C SER A 809 12.84 38.00 29.20
N LEU A 810 12.24 38.05 28.00
CA LEU A 810 12.81 37.61 26.72
C LEU A 810 12.61 38.66 25.63
N ALA A 811 12.90 39.94 25.94
CA ALA A 811 12.62 41.07 25.05
C ALA A 811 13.23 40.95 23.64
N ASP A 812 14.37 40.25 23.49
CA ASP A 812 15.06 39.99 22.22
C ASP A 812 14.70 38.62 21.58
N GLY A 813 13.64 37.97 22.07
CA GLY A 813 13.23 36.62 21.66
C GLY A 813 12.39 36.56 20.39
N THR A 814 12.48 35.42 19.70
CA THR A 814 11.63 35.06 18.56
C THR A 814 10.25 34.63 19.06
N SER A 815 9.19 35.33 18.65
CA SER A 815 7.81 34.93 18.90
C SER A 815 7.34 33.89 17.88
N VAL A 816 6.60 32.88 18.36
CA VAL A 816 5.97 31.83 17.58
C VAL A 816 4.50 31.78 17.97
N GLU A 817 3.62 32.04 17.01
CA GLU A 817 2.17 31.96 17.22
C GLU A 817 1.56 31.02 16.18
N ARG A 818 0.60 30.20 16.62
CA ARG A 818 -0.14 29.34 15.72
C ARG A 818 -1.60 29.23 16.11
N SER A 819 -2.46 29.42 15.10
CA SER A 819 -3.88 29.17 15.19
C SER A 819 -4.29 28.07 14.19
N GLN A 820 -5.32 27.30 14.53
CA GLN A 820 -5.93 26.30 13.65
C GLN A 820 -7.45 26.43 13.76
N ALA A 821 -8.14 26.42 12.61
CA ALA A 821 -9.59 26.59 12.54
C ALA A 821 -10.14 27.81 13.31
N GLY A 822 -9.35 28.89 13.42
CA GLY A 822 -9.72 30.12 14.13
C GLY A 822 -9.43 30.12 15.65
N THR A 823 -8.97 29.01 16.21
CA THR A 823 -8.55 28.91 17.62
C THR A 823 -7.04 29.06 17.72
N GLN A 824 -6.55 29.94 18.60
CA GLN A 824 -5.13 30.01 18.93
C GLN A 824 -4.75 28.75 19.71
N ILE A 825 -3.79 27.96 19.21
CA ILE A 825 -3.38 26.70 19.84
C ILE A 825 -2.05 26.86 20.56
N LEU A 826 -1.14 27.68 20.03
CA LEU A 826 0.15 27.96 20.67
C LEU A 826 0.50 29.43 20.55
N ARG A 827 0.98 30.00 21.64
CA ARG A 827 1.78 31.22 21.64
C ARG A 827 3.04 30.96 22.46
N ALA A 828 4.20 31.02 21.84
CA ALA A 828 5.48 30.82 22.49
C ALA A 828 6.47 31.92 22.12
N ARG A 829 7.48 32.12 22.95
CA ARG A 829 8.61 33.00 22.69
C ARG A 829 9.88 32.35 23.17
N VAL A 830 10.92 32.51 22.37
CA VAL A 830 12.18 31.80 22.58
C VAL A 830 13.36 32.72 22.39
N ALA A 831 14.32 32.70 23.31
CA ALA A 831 15.51 33.55 23.22
C ALA A 831 16.75 32.89 23.84
N ILE A 832 17.92 33.48 23.62
CA ILE A 832 19.09 33.27 24.48
C ILE A 832 19.07 34.36 25.55
N SER A 833 19.20 33.97 26.82
CA SER A 833 19.36 34.90 27.95
C SER A 833 20.62 34.57 28.75
N GLY A 834 21.19 35.56 29.44
CA GLY A 834 22.38 35.38 30.27
C GLY A 834 23.69 35.03 29.53
N GLY A 835 23.67 34.99 28.20
CA GLY A 835 24.85 34.73 27.36
C GLY A 835 25.03 33.26 26.96
N ASP A 836 24.48 32.30 27.73
CA ASP A 836 24.69 30.87 27.55
C ASP A 836 23.45 30.00 27.85
N GLN A 837 22.26 30.60 28.04
CA GLN A 837 21.03 29.85 28.34
C GLN A 837 20.01 29.98 27.20
N LEU A 838 19.47 28.84 26.77
CA LEU A 838 18.26 28.76 25.95
C LEU A 838 17.03 28.92 26.84
N CYS A 839 16.19 29.90 26.54
CA CYS A 839 14.94 30.14 27.26
C CYS A 839 13.75 30.03 26.30
N LEU A 840 12.76 29.21 26.64
CA LEU A 840 11.52 29.00 25.92
C LEU A 840 10.36 29.20 26.89
N VAL A 841 9.44 30.11 26.60
CA VAL A 841 8.21 30.29 27.37
C VAL A 841 7.02 30.30 26.43
N GLY A 842 5.87 29.80 26.86
CA GLY A 842 4.69 29.83 26.02
C GLY A 842 3.44 29.33 26.69
N GLU A 843 2.35 29.43 25.97
CA GLU A 843 1.04 28.93 26.33
C GLU A 843 0.42 28.10 25.21
N ILE A 844 -0.26 27.02 25.57
CA ILE A 844 -1.03 26.16 24.69
C ILE A 844 -2.47 26.18 25.14
N THR A 845 -3.42 26.35 24.22
CA THR A 845 -4.84 26.20 24.54
C THR A 845 -5.24 24.75 24.35
N ASP A 846 -5.55 24.06 25.44
CA ASP A 846 -6.13 22.71 25.44
C ASP A 846 -7.09 22.53 26.63
N PRO A 847 -8.42 22.51 26.39
CA PRO A 847 -9.44 22.49 27.44
C PRO A 847 -9.56 21.15 28.17
N LYS A 848 -9.02 20.05 27.62
CA LYS A 848 -9.04 18.71 28.24
C LYS A 848 -7.77 17.94 27.88
N PRO A 849 -6.65 18.16 28.59
CA PRO A 849 -5.44 17.38 28.37
C PRO A 849 -5.76 15.88 28.53
N VAL A 850 -5.32 15.04 27.60
CA VAL A 850 -5.30 13.59 27.85
C VAL A 850 -3.88 13.25 28.26
N LEU A 851 -3.64 13.01 29.55
CA LEU A 851 -2.30 12.61 29.98
C LEU A 851 -2.10 11.11 29.72
N ASN A 852 -0.99 10.78 29.04
CA ASN A 852 -0.48 9.43 29.04
C ASN A 852 1.04 9.45 29.32
N GLU A 853 1.41 9.37 30.59
CA GLU A 853 2.80 9.41 31.07
C GLU A 853 3.67 8.29 30.49
N HIS A 854 3.02 7.22 30.03
CA HIS A 854 3.65 6.00 29.58
C HIS A 854 3.78 5.94 28.05
N GLN A 855 2.84 6.55 27.33
CA GLN A 855 2.80 6.66 25.87
C GLN A 855 2.49 8.12 25.50
N PRO A 856 3.45 9.04 25.67
CA PRO A 856 3.21 10.48 25.54
C PRO A 856 2.68 10.91 24.17
N TRP A 857 2.95 10.11 23.12
CA TRP A 857 2.44 10.30 21.77
C TRP A 857 0.92 10.07 21.64
N ASN A 858 0.29 9.38 22.61
CA ASN A 858 -1.15 9.13 22.65
C ASN A 858 -1.90 10.11 23.56
N GLY A 859 -1.21 11.08 24.15
CA GLY A 859 -1.78 12.13 25.01
C GLY A 859 -1.43 13.54 24.56
N SER A 860 -2.03 14.55 25.20
CA SER A 860 -1.62 15.94 25.02
C SER A 860 -0.18 16.11 25.51
N SER A 861 0.69 16.63 24.65
CA SER A 861 2.11 16.78 24.93
C SER A 861 2.73 17.92 24.14
N LEU A 862 3.84 18.45 24.63
CA LEU A 862 4.66 19.43 23.92
C LEU A 862 6.06 18.85 23.76
N GLU A 863 6.50 18.61 22.53
CA GLU A 863 7.77 17.98 22.25
C GLU A 863 8.78 18.97 21.67
N LEU A 864 10.01 18.97 22.19
CA LEU A 864 11.10 19.79 21.68
C LEU A 864 12.13 18.90 21.00
N PHE A 865 12.36 19.12 19.71
CA PHE A 865 13.33 18.39 18.90
C PHE A 865 14.49 19.30 18.49
N LEU A 866 15.71 18.82 18.67
CA LEU A 866 16.93 19.48 18.21
C LEU A 866 17.70 18.54 17.29
N ALA A 867 17.92 18.96 16.04
CA ALA A 867 18.60 18.16 15.00
C ALA A 867 19.53 19.04 14.15
N PRO A 868 20.59 18.52 13.51
CA PRO A 868 21.42 19.32 12.62
C PRO A 868 20.72 19.50 11.26
N GLU A 869 20.94 20.61 10.57
CA GLU A 869 20.18 20.94 9.35
C GLU A 869 20.43 20.01 8.16
N THR A 870 21.63 19.42 8.06
CA THR A 870 22.08 18.70 6.84
C THR A 870 21.65 17.23 6.78
N GLY A 871 20.67 16.79 7.60
CA GLY A 871 20.18 15.40 7.61
C GLY A 871 21.20 14.33 8.00
N LYS A 872 22.39 14.72 8.49
CA LYS A 872 23.37 13.81 9.09
C LYS A 872 23.03 13.61 10.57
N GLU A 873 23.36 12.47 11.16
CA GLU A 873 23.10 12.24 12.59
C GLU A 873 23.83 13.28 13.46
N MET A 874 23.13 13.87 14.44
CA MET A 874 23.82 14.47 15.60
C MET A 874 24.55 13.35 16.35
N ARG A 875 25.71 13.65 16.95
CA ARG A 875 26.33 12.71 17.90
C ARG A 875 25.37 12.35 19.06
N ARG A 876 24.47 13.28 19.42
CA ARG A 876 23.33 13.09 20.33
C ARG A 876 22.15 13.92 19.86
N SER A 877 21.03 13.29 19.51
CA SER A 877 19.76 14.01 19.28
C SER A 877 19.15 14.37 20.63
N PHE A 878 18.56 15.56 20.78
CA PHE A 878 17.86 15.95 22.01
C PHE A 878 16.39 16.09 21.71
N ASN A 879 15.63 15.11 22.20
CA ASN A 879 14.20 15.01 21.98
C ASN A 879 13.55 14.97 23.36
N PHE A 880 12.70 15.95 23.67
CA PHE A 880 12.05 16.03 24.98
C PHE A 880 10.55 16.01 24.82
N VAL A 881 9.85 15.36 25.76
CA VAL A 881 8.40 15.48 25.92
C VAL A 881 8.14 16.27 27.20
N LEU A 882 7.29 17.27 27.07
CA LEU A 882 6.72 18.07 28.15
C LEU A 882 5.27 17.63 28.31
N LEU A 883 4.96 17.10 29.49
CA LEU A 883 3.63 16.59 29.78
C LEU A 883 2.81 17.56 30.66
N PRO A 884 1.51 17.71 30.37
CA PRO A 884 0.61 18.52 31.18
C PRO A 884 0.47 17.99 32.62
N PRO A 885 0.57 18.82 33.68
CA PRO A 885 0.21 18.41 35.04
C PRO A 885 -1.26 17.96 35.17
N VAL A 886 -1.51 16.88 35.91
CA VAL A 886 -2.87 16.39 36.28
C VAL A 886 -3.39 17.05 37.56
N GLU A 887 -2.49 17.51 38.41
CA GLU A 887 -2.75 18.23 39.68
C GLU A 887 -1.77 19.41 39.80
N ASP A 888 -2.07 20.40 40.64
CA ASP A 888 -1.26 21.61 40.82
C ASP A 888 0.24 21.29 41.00
N GLY A 889 1.03 21.65 39.99
CA GLY A 889 2.47 21.92 40.15
C GLY A 889 3.47 20.83 39.77
N VAL A 890 3.11 19.72 39.10
CA VAL A 890 4.12 18.75 38.62
C VAL A 890 3.93 18.40 37.14
N ALA A 891 4.65 19.08 36.26
CA ALA A 891 4.87 18.59 34.89
C ALA A 891 6.04 17.60 34.83
N VAL A 892 5.94 16.66 33.89
CA VAL A 892 7.02 15.73 33.59
C VAL A 892 7.80 16.23 32.37
N PHE A 893 9.10 16.44 32.56
CA PHE A 893 10.08 16.69 31.50
C PHE A 893 10.86 15.40 31.27
N ARG A 894 10.80 14.82 30.06
CA ARG A 894 11.45 13.52 29.78
C ARG A 894 12.21 13.52 28.47
N GLY A 895 13.41 12.96 28.46
CA GLY A 895 14.16 12.66 27.24
C GLY A 895 13.57 11.46 26.49
N LEU A 896 13.53 11.54 25.17
CA LEU A 896 13.15 10.45 24.27
C LEU A 896 14.39 9.72 23.78
N ARG A 897 14.29 8.39 23.61
CA ARG A 897 15.31 7.54 22.95
C ARG A 897 16.74 7.73 23.50
N GLY A 898 16.98 7.46 24.78
CA GLY A 898 18.34 7.52 25.35
C GLY A 898 18.95 8.94 25.47
N SER A 899 18.16 9.99 25.19
CA SER A 899 18.57 11.39 25.41
C SER A 899 18.49 11.74 26.90
N SER A 900 19.55 12.31 27.47
CA SER A 900 19.52 12.89 28.82
C SER A 900 19.12 14.35 28.78
N VAL A 901 18.33 14.78 29.76
CA VAL A 901 18.07 16.21 30.04
C VAL A 901 19.41 16.90 30.36
N PRO A 902 19.75 18.05 29.74
CA PRO A 902 20.96 18.79 30.08
C PRO A 902 21.02 19.10 31.57
N GLU A 903 22.16 18.87 32.20
CA GLU A 903 22.37 19.21 33.61
C GLU A 903 22.19 20.72 33.80
N GLY A 904 21.34 21.12 34.75
CA GLY A 904 21.01 22.53 34.99
C GLY A 904 19.82 23.07 34.16
N ALA A 905 19.16 22.25 33.35
CA ALA A 905 17.86 22.60 32.78
C ALA A 905 16.81 22.80 33.89
N ILE A 906 15.99 23.83 33.73
CA ILE A 906 14.97 24.30 34.65
C ILE A 906 13.67 24.39 33.85
N PHE A 907 12.62 23.77 34.35
CA PHE A 907 11.33 23.74 33.67
C PHE A 907 10.20 23.99 34.66
N SER A 908 9.13 24.60 34.19
CA SER A 908 7.94 24.91 34.97
C SER A 908 6.71 24.90 34.09
N THR A 909 5.57 24.50 34.65
CA THR A 909 4.26 24.59 33.98
C THR A 909 3.19 25.04 34.93
N ALA A 910 2.16 25.69 34.41
CA ALA A 910 0.92 25.99 35.11
C ALA A 910 -0.26 25.75 34.18
N ALA A 911 -1.37 25.25 34.70
CA ALA A 911 -2.62 25.09 33.96
C ALA A 911 -3.70 25.98 34.57
N ALA A 912 -4.46 26.69 33.74
CA ALA A 912 -5.63 27.46 34.15
C ALA A 912 -6.64 27.52 33.01
N GLU A 913 -7.91 27.16 33.28
CA GLU A 913 -9.06 27.35 32.37
C GLU A 913 -8.81 26.96 30.89
N GLY A 914 -8.27 25.76 30.65
CA GLY A 914 -8.02 25.27 29.30
C GLY A 914 -6.82 25.90 28.59
N VAL A 915 -5.95 26.58 29.33
CA VAL A 915 -4.67 27.11 28.88
C VAL A 915 -3.52 26.54 29.72
N TRP A 916 -2.46 26.12 29.04
CA TRP A 916 -1.26 25.48 29.56
C TRP A 916 -0.07 26.38 29.36
N ARG A 917 0.45 26.93 30.45
CA ARG A 917 1.66 27.75 30.43
C ARG A 917 2.87 26.88 30.71
N PHE A 918 3.95 27.11 29.98
CA PHE A 918 5.21 26.41 30.14
C PHE A 918 6.39 27.37 30.05
N ALA A 919 7.45 27.04 30.78
CA ALA A 919 8.68 27.81 30.81
C ALA A 919 9.87 26.87 30.97
N LEU A 920 10.82 26.94 30.05
CA LEU A 920 12.00 26.11 29.96
C LEU A 920 13.23 27.01 29.87
N ARG A 921 14.23 26.72 30.69
CA ARG A 921 15.56 27.34 30.63
C ARG A 921 16.60 26.23 30.66
N MET A 922 17.51 26.17 29.69
CA MET A 922 18.57 25.17 29.69
C MET A 922 19.92 25.76 29.23
N PRO A 923 21.05 25.27 29.77
CA PRO A 923 22.37 25.73 29.34
C PRO A 923 22.68 25.22 27.93
N LEU A 924 23.23 26.10 27.09
CA LEU A 924 23.66 25.81 25.72
C LEU A 924 24.87 24.86 25.69
N SER A 925 25.70 24.85 26.75
CA SER A 925 26.83 23.92 26.89
C SER A 925 26.42 22.45 26.95
N GLY A 926 25.13 22.16 27.23
CA GLY A 926 24.57 20.83 27.12
C GLY A 926 24.26 20.39 25.69
N LEU A 927 24.36 21.29 24.69
CA LEU A 927 24.08 21.01 23.29
C LEU A 927 25.37 20.59 22.57
N GLU A 928 25.65 19.29 22.50
CA GLU A 928 26.78 18.76 21.73
C GLU A 928 26.49 18.81 20.21
N ILE A 929 26.80 19.93 19.56
CA ILE A 929 26.69 20.08 18.11
C ILE A 929 27.94 19.51 17.43
N ALA A 930 27.78 18.75 16.34
CA ALA A 930 28.92 18.24 15.59
C ALA A 930 29.79 19.38 15.04
N PRO A 931 31.14 19.31 15.12
CA PRO A 931 32.03 20.40 14.70
C PRO A 931 31.85 20.85 13.23
N ALA A 932 31.33 19.96 12.38
CA ALA A 932 31.09 20.20 10.96
C ALA A 932 29.64 20.63 10.62
N ALA A 933 28.77 20.83 11.62
CA ALA A 933 27.40 21.29 11.37
C ALA A 933 27.37 22.80 11.13
N ASP A 934 26.73 23.23 10.04
CA ASP A 934 26.58 24.65 9.69
C ASP A 934 25.34 25.30 10.34
N GLY A 935 24.43 24.49 10.87
CA GLY A 935 23.22 24.92 11.56
C GLY A 935 22.54 23.75 12.30
N PHE A 936 21.57 24.08 13.15
CA PHE A 936 20.67 23.10 13.76
C PHE A 936 19.24 23.64 13.72
N ARG A 937 18.30 22.71 13.57
CA ARG A 937 16.86 22.92 13.60
C ARG A 937 16.33 22.63 14.99
N MET A 938 15.52 23.53 15.50
CA MET A 938 14.71 23.34 16.70
C MET A 938 13.23 23.33 16.31
N ASP A 939 12.55 22.21 16.56
CA ASP A 939 11.10 22.12 16.40
C ASP A 939 10.41 22.01 17.74
N LEU A 940 9.28 22.69 17.82
CA LEU A 940 8.30 22.52 18.87
C LEU A 940 7.07 21.85 18.29
N ILE A 941 6.76 20.68 18.81
CA ILE A 941 5.63 19.87 18.37
C ILE A 941 4.57 19.96 19.45
N VAL A 942 3.36 20.39 19.10
CA VAL A 942 2.22 20.40 20.01
C VAL A 942 1.32 19.23 19.62
N ASN A 943 1.14 18.29 20.55
CA ASN A 943 0.10 17.30 20.50
C ASN A 943 -1.05 17.72 21.42
N ALA A 944 -2.25 17.96 20.89
CA ALA A 944 -3.41 18.35 21.69
C ALA A 944 -4.61 17.46 21.34
N THR A 945 -5.00 16.57 22.25
CA THR A 945 -5.98 15.51 21.96
C THR A 945 -7.44 15.99 22.03
N ALA A 946 -7.74 17.13 22.65
CA ALA A 946 -9.12 17.59 22.88
C ALA A 946 -9.52 18.87 22.15
N THR A 947 -8.57 19.56 21.51
CA THR A 947 -8.81 20.90 20.94
C THR A 947 -9.07 20.92 19.44
N VAL A 948 -8.69 19.85 18.71
CA VAL A 948 -8.80 19.81 17.24
C VAL A 948 -9.24 18.43 16.77
N ALA A 949 -10.40 18.34 16.12
CA ALA A 949 -10.80 17.13 15.41
C ALA A 949 -9.98 16.98 14.13
N GLY A 950 -9.21 15.89 14.01
CA GLY A 950 -8.63 15.45 12.73
C GLY A 950 -7.14 15.72 12.50
N GLN A 951 -6.46 16.51 13.33
CA GLN A 951 -4.99 16.61 13.33
C GLN A 951 -4.50 16.94 14.74
N ASN A 952 -4.07 15.92 15.50
CA ASN A 952 -3.64 16.12 16.88
C ASN A 952 -2.21 16.66 16.98
N HIS A 953 -1.43 16.69 15.91
CA HIS A 953 0.01 16.97 15.92
C HIS A 953 0.35 18.19 15.06
N LEU A 954 1.00 19.18 15.67
CA LEU A 954 1.43 20.42 15.03
C LEU A 954 2.92 20.63 15.24
N ARG A 955 3.72 20.46 14.19
CA ARG A 955 5.17 20.73 14.21
C ARG A 955 5.44 22.18 13.80
N LEU A 956 6.14 22.91 14.66
CA LEU A 956 6.51 24.31 14.45
C LEU A 956 8.03 24.46 14.50
N PRO A 957 8.67 24.83 13.39
CA PRO A 957 10.07 25.20 13.43
C PRO A 957 10.19 26.51 14.21
N ILE A 958 10.99 26.50 15.27
CA ILE A 958 11.27 27.69 16.07
C ILE A 958 12.58 28.35 15.62
N TRP A 959 13.60 27.54 15.31
CA TRP A 959 14.90 28.01 14.82
C TRP A 959 15.48 27.03 13.79
N GLY A 960 16.11 27.55 12.74
CA GLY A 960 16.74 26.79 11.66
C GLY A 960 16.61 27.49 10.30
N SER A 961 17.34 27.03 9.30
CA SER A 961 17.38 27.54 7.93
C SER A 961 16.16 27.13 7.08
N ASP A 962 15.01 26.86 7.71
CA ASP A 962 13.80 26.54 6.95
C ASP A 962 13.47 27.74 6.06
N THR A 963 13.56 27.54 4.74
CA THR A 963 13.36 28.56 3.71
C THR A 963 11.96 29.19 3.73
N ARG A 964 11.05 28.71 4.60
CA ARG A 964 9.71 29.26 4.81
C ARG A 964 9.61 30.30 5.94
N SER A 965 10.53 30.34 6.89
CA SER A 965 10.50 31.29 8.02
C SER A 965 11.81 32.07 8.06
N ASN A 966 11.76 33.40 8.01
CA ASN A 966 12.91 34.33 8.06
C ASN A 966 13.72 34.28 9.39
N LEU A 967 13.80 33.14 10.08
CA LEU A 967 14.33 32.97 11.43
C LEU A 967 15.74 32.36 11.44
N THR A 968 16.57 32.64 10.43
CA THR A 968 18.01 32.35 10.50
C THR A 968 18.69 33.38 11.41
N ASN A 969 18.96 33.01 12.66
CA ASN A 969 19.74 33.85 13.57
C ASN A 969 21.21 33.36 13.63
N SER A 970 22.04 33.82 12.68
CA SER A 970 23.46 33.46 12.59
C SER A 970 24.28 33.80 13.85
N ALA A 971 23.81 34.77 14.65
CA ALA A 971 24.43 35.14 15.93
C ALA A 971 24.31 34.04 17.00
N PHE A 972 23.23 33.25 16.97
CA PHE A 972 23.04 32.11 17.88
C PHE A 972 24.08 31.02 17.59
N LEU A 973 24.19 30.62 16.31
CA LEU A 973 25.12 29.58 15.87
C LEU A 973 26.57 29.99 16.11
N ALA A 974 26.92 31.25 15.89
CA ALA A 974 28.24 31.78 16.20
C ALA A 974 28.55 31.71 17.71
N ARG A 975 27.57 32.00 18.59
CA ARG A 975 27.75 31.91 20.05
C ARG A 975 27.83 30.46 20.53
N VAL A 976 26.99 29.55 20.03
CA VAL A 976 27.05 28.12 20.40
C VAL A 976 28.29 27.43 19.86
N LYS A 977 28.82 27.82 18.69
CA LYS A 977 30.12 27.32 18.20
C LYS A 977 31.32 27.87 18.98
N CYS A 978 31.16 28.97 19.71
CA CYS A 978 32.25 29.65 20.43
C CYS A 978 32.35 29.28 21.91
N LEU A 979 31.24 28.85 22.52
CA LEU A 979 31.17 28.23 23.85
C LEU A 979 31.54 26.74 23.76
#